data_AF-A0A3M7EET5-F1
#
_entry.id   AF-A0A3M7EET5-F1
#
_cell.length_a   1.000
_cell.length_b   1.000
_cell.length_c   1.000
_cell.angle_alpha   90.00
_cell.angle_beta   90.00
_cell.angle_gamma   90.00
#
_symmetry.space_group_name_H-M   'P 1'
#
loop_
_entity.id
_entity.type
_entity.pdbx_description
1 polymer ?
#
loop_
_entity_poly.entity_id
_entity_poly.type
_entity_poly.pdbx_seq_one_letter_code
_entity_poly.pdbx_strand_id
1 'polypeptide(L)'
;MLSAPDQRREDDRYSYGPLLELLPLQKVAATTILWVVSRVARGKEWDSKNYEQDMKLNMLTVGLGKQLEQECAMELSKQKVRSIQATTRAARKAKRDLLKRVSQSGPRGLTASDKAKLLDTDLLHQVTWPFTHKVKLGALLIQKLIEAASLPVTREHPRTREKVTQMQPAFLHRSKYVNGKKLGVVMPNPALTKKMESEPLGSLIAKRMPMIVEPKPWSGWSEGGYLHYPNPILRLPQGDKSGKDYFIAADAKGDMGQVYAGLTALSKVPWKVHKDVFKVQLEAWNTGEEIANFAPANPQYDLPPEPEDRSDATAKRNWLSRLQDIQNRRAGLHSQRCFQNFQLEIARTVVNETLYFPHNMDFRGRAYPIPPYLNHMGADNVRGLLVFAEGKPLGETGLRWLKIHLATVFGYDKASMDERVKFTEEHLDDIYDAARNPLGGKRWWLESEDAWQTLAACFELTKALDSPDPTKFLSTIPIQQDGTCNGLQHYAALGGDVAGARQVNLEPGDRPADVYTAVAEAVKKQVHEDALAGNKIAKELDGRLTRKCVKQPVMTNVYGVTFFGAKEQVERQLSVLFPEKEGRLRRDEDIVSLRMMSHYVATKIFKSLGSMFGGAQAIQHWLGQCADRVATCLTPEQIKQLTSSETEEIPQKKSRKGASRKKDQEGQVISSGGTSSSDRESLDTAKPLFKSTVVWTTPLRLPVVQPYRKSSSKEVKTSLQNLTLHEPQVWDPVSKRKQLQAFPPNFIHSLDATHMLLSALKCNEVGMTFAAIHDSFWTHACDVDRLNSLLRDAFVEMHGEDIVGRLREEFQTRYKGCMHLATVNRDSKVGKKIIEYRQEMKEAFKKVGSAELSLEFERMQLLESEDAEERKKGEEMVTPGSIFASEGDESAFLSASELEGQELGHMPEQSSTPTERDAIDDPAAAAESPEGIVGGSVLDKDTEALAEEGSEIEDDHKPVQEQVTTTTKEKQASKSKKHARKIHVWLPMTFPEVPAKGAFNVKDTLASKYFFH
;
A
#
# COMPACT_ATOMS: atom_id res chain seq x y z
N MET A 1 44.57 -27.51 -22.14
CA MET A 1 44.38 -27.91 -20.73
C MET A 1 42.90 -27.75 -20.39
N LEU A 2 42.16 -28.86 -20.40
CA LEU A 2 40.74 -28.95 -20.09
C LEU A 2 40.59 -29.28 -18.61
N SER A 3 40.18 -28.32 -17.78
CA SER A 3 39.77 -28.59 -16.39
C SER A 3 38.27 -28.90 -16.32
N ALA A 4 37.93 -29.76 -15.37
CA ALA A 4 36.70 -30.54 -15.22
C ALA A 4 35.39 -29.72 -15.23
N PRO A 5 34.23 -30.33 -15.60
CA PRO A 5 32.93 -29.65 -15.68
C PRO A 5 32.35 -29.20 -14.33
N ASP A 6 32.72 -29.85 -13.21
CA ASP A 6 32.08 -29.61 -11.91
C ASP A 6 32.56 -28.36 -11.17
N GLN A 7 33.79 -27.87 -11.40
CA GLN A 7 34.27 -26.61 -10.81
C GLN A 7 33.73 -25.36 -11.53
N ARG A 8 33.20 -25.49 -12.75
CA ARG A 8 32.69 -24.35 -13.52
C ARG A 8 31.35 -23.81 -13.00
N ARG A 9 30.62 -24.59 -12.19
CA ARG A 9 29.32 -24.18 -11.61
C ARG A 9 29.45 -23.24 -10.40
N GLU A 10 30.65 -23.07 -9.83
CA GLU A 10 30.87 -22.23 -8.64
C GLU A 10 31.44 -20.83 -8.92
N ASP A 11 31.86 -20.52 -10.15
CA ASP A 11 32.34 -19.16 -10.46
C ASP A 11 31.15 -18.24 -10.75
N ASP A 12 30.91 -17.29 -9.83
CA ASP A 12 29.84 -16.30 -9.92
C ASP A 12 29.87 -15.49 -11.24
N ARG A 13 31.03 -15.43 -11.93
CA ARG A 13 31.17 -14.76 -13.23
C ARG A 13 30.32 -15.39 -14.33
N TYR A 14 30.05 -16.70 -14.29
CA TYR A 14 29.13 -17.32 -15.25
C TYR A 14 27.67 -16.92 -15.01
N SER A 15 27.34 -16.49 -13.79
CA SER A 15 25.99 -16.04 -13.43
C SER A 15 25.72 -14.63 -13.97
N TYR A 16 26.58 -13.66 -13.66
CA TYR A 16 26.33 -12.26 -14.06
C TYR A 16 27.08 -11.80 -15.33
N GLY A 17 28.05 -12.57 -15.82
CA GLY A 17 28.88 -12.20 -16.98
C GLY A 17 28.07 -11.89 -18.24
N PRO A 18 27.16 -12.79 -18.69
CA PRO A 18 26.32 -12.52 -19.85
C PRO A 18 25.42 -11.29 -19.69
N LEU A 19 25.01 -10.97 -18.45
CA LEU A 19 24.16 -9.80 -18.16
C LEU A 19 24.93 -8.48 -18.27
N LEU A 20 26.24 -8.49 -17.97
CA LEU A 20 27.11 -7.31 -18.11
C LEU A 20 27.35 -6.94 -19.58
N GLU A 21 27.33 -7.90 -20.49
CA GLU A 21 27.56 -7.69 -21.92
C GLU A 21 26.37 -7.01 -22.63
N LEU A 22 25.19 -7.03 -22.01
CA LEU A 22 23.96 -6.45 -22.58
C LEU A 22 23.98 -4.91 -22.67
N LEU A 23 24.82 -4.26 -21.85
CA LEU A 23 24.91 -2.80 -21.78
C LEU A 23 26.36 -2.32 -21.91
N PRO A 24 26.61 -1.18 -22.58
CA PRO A 24 27.93 -0.56 -22.58
C PRO A 24 28.42 -0.26 -21.16
N LEU A 25 29.68 -0.57 -20.86
CA LEU A 25 30.26 -0.40 -19.51
C LEU A 25 30.14 1.02 -18.96
N GLN A 26 30.21 2.04 -19.82
CA GLN A 26 30.01 3.44 -19.43
C GLN A 26 28.61 3.68 -18.85
N LYS A 27 27.56 3.09 -19.45
CA LYS A 27 26.19 3.19 -18.94
C LYS A 27 26.01 2.41 -17.64
N VAL A 28 26.65 1.25 -17.51
CA VAL A 28 26.63 0.45 -16.28
C VAL A 28 27.26 1.24 -15.13
N ALA A 29 28.43 1.86 -15.36
CA ALA A 29 29.12 2.70 -14.39
C ALA A 29 28.28 3.92 -13.99
N ALA A 30 27.76 4.67 -14.97
CA ALA A 30 26.92 5.83 -14.72
C ALA A 30 25.65 5.46 -13.93
N THR A 31 24.97 4.37 -14.30
CA THR A 31 23.76 3.90 -13.59
C THR A 31 24.08 3.49 -12.16
N THR A 32 25.22 2.83 -11.94
CA THR A 32 25.67 2.44 -10.59
C THR A 32 25.93 3.67 -9.71
N ILE A 33 26.63 4.67 -10.23
CA ILE A 33 26.92 5.92 -9.50
C ILE A 33 25.62 6.66 -9.18
N LEU A 34 24.76 6.87 -10.19
CA LEU A 34 23.49 7.58 -10.02
C LEU A 34 22.57 6.86 -9.02
N TRP A 35 22.48 5.54 -9.08
CA TRP A 35 21.68 4.75 -8.13
C TRP A 35 22.16 4.95 -6.69
N VAL A 36 23.45 4.72 -6.42
CA VAL A 36 24.00 4.80 -5.07
C VAL A 36 23.89 6.22 -4.54
N VAL A 37 24.30 7.24 -5.31
CA VAL A 37 24.21 8.65 -4.87
C VAL A 37 22.77 9.08 -4.65
N SER A 38 21.83 8.67 -5.51
CA SER A 38 20.40 8.98 -5.32
C SER A 38 19.82 8.37 -4.04
N ARG A 39 20.34 7.21 -3.60
CA ARG A 39 19.93 6.55 -2.37
C ARG A 39 20.58 7.18 -1.13
N VAL A 40 21.82 7.63 -1.23
CA VAL A 40 22.47 8.45 -0.18
C VAL A 40 21.65 9.72 0.10
N ALA A 41 21.15 10.37 -0.95
CA ALA A 41 20.39 11.62 -0.83
C ALA A 41 19.02 11.46 -0.14
N ARG A 42 18.51 10.23 0.06
CA ARG A 42 17.16 9.99 0.60
C ARG A 42 17.08 10.02 2.12
N GLY A 43 18.20 9.86 2.84
CA GLY A 43 18.40 10.21 4.26
C GLY A 43 17.46 9.65 5.35
N LYS A 44 16.33 9.02 5.03
CA LYS A 44 15.32 8.55 6.00
C LYS A 44 15.14 7.05 5.92
N GLU A 45 15.34 6.36 7.04
CA GLU A 45 14.99 4.95 7.19
C GLU A 45 13.58 4.84 7.81
N TRP A 46 12.68 4.14 7.13
CA TRP A 46 11.25 4.09 7.49
C TRP A 46 11.00 3.33 8.81
N ASP A 47 11.70 2.21 9.02
CA ASP A 47 11.50 1.33 10.19
C ASP A 47 11.93 1.96 11.51
N SER A 48 13.05 2.69 11.48
CA SER A 48 13.63 3.29 12.69
C SER A 48 13.10 4.70 12.95
N LYS A 49 12.40 5.31 11.97
CA LYS A 49 12.05 6.73 11.91
C LYS A 49 13.26 7.67 12.13
N ASN A 50 14.48 7.11 12.09
CA ASN A 50 15.72 7.84 12.29
C ASN A 50 16.31 8.23 10.93
N TYR A 51 16.89 9.43 10.90
CA TYR A 51 17.67 9.87 9.75
C TYR A 51 19.06 9.26 9.84
N GLU A 52 19.20 8.07 9.28
CA GLU A 52 20.50 7.41 9.14
C GLU A 52 21.00 7.58 7.70
N GLN A 53 22.24 8.03 7.55
CA GLN A 53 22.93 8.11 6.24
C GLN A 53 23.40 6.73 5.76
N ASP A 54 23.13 5.69 6.56
CA ASP A 54 23.59 4.32 6.36
C ASP A 54 22.61 3.59 5.45
N MET A 55 23.11 2.95 4.39
CA MET A 55 22.26 2.32 3.38
C MET A 55 22.32 0.80 3.51
N LYS A 56 21.17 0.15 3.75
CA LYS A 56 21.07 -1.31 3.79
C LYS A 56 21.59 -1.92 2.47
N LEU A 57 22.57 -2.82 2.54
CA LEU A 57 23.19 -3.38 1.33
C LEU A 57 22.19 -4.21 0.50
N ASN A 58 21.26 -4.92 1.13
CA ASN A 58 20.20 -5.68 0.47
C ASN A 58 19.40 -4.81 -0.52
N MET A 59 18.98 -3.64 -0.06
CA MET A 59 18.19 -2.68 -0.82
C MET A 59 18.95 -2.16 -2.04
N LEU A 60 20.24 -1.85 -1.84
CA LEU A 60 21.08 -1.31 -2.89
C LEU A 60 21.33 -2.30 -4.01
N THR A 61 21.66 -3.55 -3.65
CA THR A 61 22.01 -4.59 -4.63
C THR A 61 20.79 -4.99 -5.47
N VAL A 62 19.65 -5.25 -4.84
CA VAL A 62 18.40 -5.63 -5.52
C VAL A 62 17.95 -4.52 -6.45
N GLY A 63 17.89 -3.27 -5.97
CA GLY A 63 17.41 -2.15 -6.77
C GLY A 63 18.35 -1.78 -7.92
N LEU A 64 19.66 -1.87 -7.73
CA LEU A 64 20.63 -1.65 -8.83
C LEU A 64 20.45 -2.68 -9.95
N GLY A 65 20.28 -3.96 -9.59
CA GLY A 65 20.03 -5.02 -10.56
C GLY A 65 18.76 -4.77 -11.39
N LYS A 66 17.69 -4.28 -10.75
CA LYS A 66 16.45 -3.89 -11.44
C LYS A 66 16.62 -2.69 -12.35
N GLN A 67 17.37 -1.68 -11.91
CA GLN A 67 17.61 -0.49 -12.74
C GLN A 67 18.41 -0.83 -13.99
N LEU A 68 19.38 -1.75 -13.90
CA LEU A 68 20.14 -2.24 -15.05
C LEU A 68 19.27 -3.07 -16.01
N GLU A 69 18.41 -3.93 -15.48
CA GLU A 69 17.44 -4.68 -16.28
C GLU A 69 16.51 -3.72 -17.06
N GLN A 70 16.00 -2.67 -16.42
CA GLN A 70 15.19 -1.65 -17.07
C GLN A 70 15.96 -0.88 -18.16
N GLU A 71 17.22 -0.53 -17.91
CA GLU A 71 18.09 0.15 -18.88
C GLU A 71 18.36 -0.76 -20.10
N CYS A 72 18.55 -2.06 -19.88
CA CYS A 72 18.70 -3.06 -20.93
C CYS A 72 17.41 -3.19 -21.76
N ALA A 73 16.25 -3.30 -21.10
CA ALA A 73 14.96 -3.37 -21.77
C ALA A 73 14.69 -2.11 -22.63
N MET A 74 15.09 -0.94 -22.14
CA MET A 74 15.00 0.31 -22.90
C MET A 74 15.92 0.29 -24.13
N GLU A 75 17.17 -0.16 -24.02
CA GLU A 75 18.09 -0.21 -25.16
C GLU A 75 17.58 -1.17 -26.25
N LEU A 76 17.06 -2.33 -25.85
CA LEU A 76 16.41 -3.28 -26.76
C LEU A 76 15.16 -2.68 -27.43
N SER A 77 14.34 -1.95 -26.68
CA SER A 77 13.16 -1.25 -27.21
C SER A 77 13.55 -0.17 -28.23
N LYS A 78 14.60 0.61 -27.94
CA LYS A 78 15.16 1.59 -28.88
C LYS A 78 15.68 0.93 -30.16
N GLN A 79 16.37 -0.20 -30.05
CA GLN A 79 16.82 -0.98 -31.20
C GLN A 79 15.64 -1.51 -32.03
N LYS A 80 14.56 -1.99 -31.38
CA LYS A 80 13.32 -2.43 -32.04
C LYS A 80 12.63 -1.28 -32.77
N VAL A 81 12.50 -0.10 -32.16
CA VAL A 81 11.92 1.08 -32.81
C VAL A 81 12.77 1.52 -34.00
N ARG A 82 14.10 1.56 -33.84
CA ARG A 82 15.03 1.89 -34.93
C ARG A 82 14.98 0.85 -36.05
N SER A 83 14.87 -0.44 -35.76
CA SER A 83 14.75 -1.48 -36.80
C SER A 83 13.42 -1.36 -37.54
N ILE A 84 12.32 -1.08 -36.84
CA ILE A 84 11.00 -0.80 -37.44
C ILE A 84 11.07 0.44 -38.33
N GLN A 85 11.73 1.52 -37.89
CA GLN A 85 11.89 2.75 -38.67
C GLN A 85 12.87 2.60 -39.84
N ALA A 86 13.91 1.77 -39.69
CA ALA A 86 14.90 1.48 -40.73
C ALA A 86 14.41 0.46 -41.78
N THR A 87 13.27 -0.20 -41.56
CA THR A 87 12.68 -1.07 -42.59
C THR A 87 12.13 -0.25 -43.76
N THR A 88 12.88 -0.21 -44.85
CA THR A 88 12.39 0.19 -46.18
C THR A 88 11.18 -0.66 -46.60
N ARG A 89 10.37 -0.18 -47.55
CA ARG A 89 9.23 -0.89 -48.16
C ARG A 89 9.56 -2.37 -48.51
N ALA A 90 10.81 -2.67 -48.84
CA ALA A 90 11.32 -4.01 -49.11
C ALA A 90 11.27 -4.97 -47.91
N ALA A 91 11.58 -4.50 -46.69
CA ALA A 91 11.53 -5.32 -45.48
C ALA A 91 10.09 -5.54 -44.97
N ARG A 92 9.17 -4.60 -45.21
CA ARG A 92 7.71 -4.82 -45.04
C ARG A 92 7.18 -5.88 -46.02
N LYS A 93 7.63 -5.86 -47.27
CA LYS A 93 7.30 -6.89 -48.28
C LYS A 93 7.85 -8.27 -47.87
N ALA A 94 9.11 -8.33 -47.41
CA ALA A 94 9.72 -9.56 -46.91
C ALA A 94 9.01 -10.14 -45.67
N LYS A 95 8.60 -9.29 -44.71
CA LYS A 95 7.80 -9.71 -43.54
C LYS A 95 6.43 -10.24 -43.95
N ARG A 96 5.78 -9.60 -44.93
CA ARG A 96 4.47 -10.03 -45.47
C ARG A 96 4.57 -11.34 -46.25
N ASP A 97 5.64 -11.51 -47.03
CA ASP A 97 5.90 -12.74 -47.78
C ASP A 97 6.30 -13.89 -46.85
N LEU A 98 7.01 -13.61 -45.74
CA LEU A 98 7.28 -14.58 -44.67
C LEU A 98 6.00 -15.02 -43.95
N LEU A 99 5.13 -14.08 -43.57
CA LEU A 99 3.82 -14.37 -42.96
C LEU A 99 2.90 -15.17 -43.90
N LYS A 100 2.91 -14.86 -45.20
CA LYS A 100 2.19 -15.65 -46.22
C LYS A 100 2.75 -17.07 -46.38
N ARG A 101 4.06 -17.25 -46.29
CA ARG A 101 4.68 -18.59 -46.31
C ARG A 101 4.31 -19.38 -45.06
N VAL A 102 4.37 -18.77 -43.88
CA VAL A 102 3.93 -19.39 -42.62
C VAL A 102 2.47 -19.84 -42.68
N SER A 103 1.59 -19.03 -43.29
CA SER A 103 0.17 -19.39 -43.44
C SER A 103 -0.11 -20.47 -44.48
N GLN A 104 0.80 -20.68 -45.45
CA GLN A 104 0.62 -21.65 -46.55
C GLN A 104 1.28 -23.01 -46.28
N SER A 105 2.42 -23.07 -45.57
CA SER A 105 3.20 -24.31 -45.37
C SER A 105 3.24 -24.85 -43.94
N GLY A 106 2.63 -24.15 -42.97
CA GLY A 106 2.65 -24.51 -41.56
C GLY A 106 4.05 -24.45 -40.91
N PRO A 107 4.16 -24.62 -39.58
CA PRO A 107 5.39 -24.37 -38.81
C PRO A 107 6.60 -25.24 -39.20
N ARG A 108 6.37 -26.31 -39.96
CA ARG A 108 7.39 -27.29 -40.37
C ARG A 108 8.20 -26.86 -41.60
N GLY A 109 7.74 -25.87 -42.38
CA GLY A 109 8.43 -25.36 -43.57
C GLY A 109 9.43 -24.22 -43.33
N LEU A 110 9.67 -23.82 -42.08
CA LEU A 110 10.51 -22.66 -41.73
C LEU A 110 11.99 -23.05 -41.57
N THR A 111 12.89 -22.28 -42.17
CA THR A 111 14.34 -22.44 -41.99
C THR A 111 14.78 -22.06 -40.57
N ALA A 112 15.95 -22.51 -40.13
CA ALA A 112 16.50 -22.15 -38.81
C ALA A 112 16.72 -20.63 -38.65
N SER A 113 17.04 -19.92 -39.74
CA SER A 113 17.16 -18.45 -39.75
C SER A 113 15.82 -17.75 -39.62
N ASP A 114 14.75 -18.30 -40.22
CA ASP A 114 13.39 -17.74 -40.10
C ASP A 114 12.82 -17.96 -38.70
N LYS A 115 13.10 -19.12 -38.09
CA LYS A 115 12.78 -19.39 -36.68
C LYS A 115 13.55 -18.46 -35.76
N ALA A 116 14.86 -18.28 -35.96
CA ALA A 116 15.66 -17.34 -35.17
C ALA A 116 15.15 -15.89 -35.27
N LYS A 117 14.77 -15.41 -36.46
CA LYS A 117 14.20 -14.06 -36.64
C LYS A 117 12.81 -13.88 -36.00
N LEU A 118 12.04 -14.95 -35.87
CA LEU A 118 10.75 -14.97 -35.15
C LEU A 118 10.94 -15.07 -33.63
N LEU A 119 12.04 -15.68 -33.17
CA LEU A 119 12.33 -15.93 -31.75
C LEU A 119 13.15 -14.83 -31.06
N ASP A 120 13.63 -13.78 -31.73
CA ASP A 120 14.73 -12.95 -31.20
C ASP A 120 14.45 -11.43 -31.12
N THR A 121 13.24 -11.03 -30.68
CA THR A 121 13.04 -9.64 -30.21
C THR A 121 11.92 -9.50 -29.21
N ASP A 122 10.82 -10.27 -29.36
CA ASP A 122 9.69 -10.21 -28.42
C ASP A 122 9.92 -11.03 -27.14
N LEU A 123 10.68 -12.13 -27.21
CA LEU A 123 11.03 -12.96 -26.05
C LEU A 123 12.01 -12.27 -25.09
N LEU A 124 13.02 -11.55 -25.60
CA LEU A 124 13.99 -10.81 -24.77
C LEU A 124 13.34 -9.64 -24.00
N HIS A 125 12.29 -9.02 -24.54
CA HIS A 125 11.51 -8.01 -23.82
C HIS A 125 10.70 -8.60 -22.64
N GLN A 126 10.49 -9.91 -22.62
CA GLN A 126 9.73 -10.62 -21.59
C GLN A 126 10.61 -11.37 -20.58
N VAL A 127 11.92 -11.51 -20.85
CA VAL A 127 12.85 -12.24 -19.99
C VAL A 127 13.25 -11.38 -18.79
N THR A 128 12.55 -11.56 -17.68
CA THR A 128 12.97 -11.03 -16.38
C THR A 128 14.24 -11.75 -15.93
N TRP A 129 15.32 -11.03 -15.58
CA TRP A 129 16.52 -11.69 -15.10
C TRP A 129 16.24 -12.44 -13.79
N PRO A 130 16.85 -13.62 -13.55
CA PRO A 130 16.67 -14.33 -12.28
C PRO A 130 17.15 -13.50 -11.10
N PHE A 131 16.40 -13.50 -9.99
CA PHE A 131 16.66 -12.67 -8.81
C PHE A 131 18.08 -12.81 -8.26
N THR A 132 18.54 -14.06 -8.06
CA THR A 132 19.90 -14.33 -7.56
C THR A 132 20.99 -13.72 -8.44
N HIS A 133 20.77 -13.67 -9.76
CA HIS A 133 21.75 -13.12 -10.70
C HIS A 133 21.78 -11.59 -10.62
N LYS A 134 20.62 -10.94 -10.51
CA LYS A 134 20.49 -9.48 -10.28
C LYS A 134 21.23 -9.04 -9.01
N VAL A 135 21.01 -9.76 -7.91
CA VAL A 135 21.61 -9.46 -6.61
C VAL A 135 23.14 -9.57 -6.67
N LYS A 136 23.66 -10.66 -7.24
CA LYS A 136 25.12 -10.86 -7.39
C LYS A 136 25.76 -9.78 -8.26
N LEU A 137 25.11 -9.42 -9.37
CA LEU A 137 25.57 -8.33 -10.24
C LEU A 137 25.57 -6.98 -9.52
N GLY A 138 24.49 -6.66 -8.81
CA GLY A 138 24.40 -5.42 -8.03
C GLY A 138 25.49 -5.32 -6.96
N ALA A 139 25.76 -6.40 -6.24
CA ALA A 139 26.81 -6.46 -5.23
C ALA A 139 28.21 -6.24 -5.81
N LEU A 140 28.51 -6.87 -6.95
CA LEU A 140 29.77 -6.70 -7.68
C LEU A 140 30.00 -5.24 -8.06
N LEU A 141 28.98 -4.58 -8.63
CA LEU A 141 29.08 -3.20 -9.10
C LEU A 141 29.24 -2.21 -7.94
N ILE A 142 28.55 -2.43 -6.82
CA ILE A 142 28.70 -1.63 -5.61
C ILE A 142 30.10 -1.80 -5.03
N GLN A 143 30.63 -3.03 -5.00
CA GLN A 143 32.01 -3.27 -4.57
C GLN A 143 32.99 -2.47 -5.43
N LYS A 144 32.84 -2.50 -6.76
CA LYS A 144 33.71 -1.74 -7.66
C LYS A 144 33.57 -0.24 -7.48
N LEU A 145 32.39 0.26 -7.16
CA LEU A 145 32.19 1.66 -6.80
C LEU A 145 32.94 2.03 -5.50
N ILE A 146 32.86 1.19 -4.46
CA ILE A 146 33.57 1.40 -3.19
C ILE A 146 35.08 1.40 -3.40
N GLU A 147 35.60 0.48 -4.22
CA GLU A 147 37.04 0.40 -4.54
C GLU A 147 37.54 1.61 -5.34
N ALA A 148 36.72 2.17 -6.24
CA ALA A 148 37.13 3.25 -7.15
C ALA A 148 36.88 4.66 -6.60
N ALA A 149 35.83 4.87 -5.79
CA ALA A 149 35.39 6.19 -5.38
C ALA A 149 36.20 6.71 -4.17
N SER A 150 36.93 7.81 -4.37
CA SER A 150 37.67 8.51 -3.31
C SER A 150 37.48 10.02 -3.41
N LEU A 151 37.63 10.73 -2.28
CA LEU A 151 37.54 12.18 -2.19
C LEU A 151 38.63 12.76 -1.28
N PRO A 152 39.12 13.98 -1.57
CA PRO A 152 40.04 14.68 -0.69
C PRO A 152 39.27 15.21 0.52
N VAL A 153 39.72 14.85 1.72
CA VAL A 153 39.18 15.34 2.99
C VAL A 153 40.25 16.13 3.71
N THR A 154 39.98 17.42 3.93
CA THR A 154 40.85 18.30 4.72
C THR A 154 40.35 18.35 6.16
N ARG A 155 41.19 17.99 7.12
CA ARG A 155 40.92 18.14 8.56
C ARG A 155 42.06 18.86 9.25
N GLU A 156 41.71 19.61 10.29
CA GLU A 156 42.69 20.22 11.17
C GLU A 156 43.23 19.18 12.14
N HIS A 157 44.56 19.04 12.20
CA HIS A 157 45.18 18.09 13.11
C HIS A 157 44.99 18.55 14.57
N PRO A 158 44.46 17.70 15.48
CA PRO A 158 44.01 18.13 16.82
C PRO A 158 45.14 18.73 17.69
N ARG A 159 46.39 18.34 17.45
CA ARG A 159 47.56 18.84 18.19
C ARG A 159 48.33 19.99 17.50
N THR A 160 48.50 19.95 16.18
CA THR A 160 49.38 20.90 15.45
C THR A 160 48.59 22.02 14.80
N ARG A 161 47.26 21.92 14.72
CA ARG A 161 46.36 22.86 14.03
C ARG A 161 46.66 23.04 12.54
N GLU A 162 47.52 22.20 11.97
CA GLU A 162 47.79 22.20 10.53
C GLU A 162 46.65 21.52 9.78
N LYS A 163 46.28 22.09 8.62
CA LYS A 163 45.28 21.51 7.73
C LYS A 163 45.93 20.41 6.90
N VAL A 164 45.59 19.17 7.20
CA VAL A 164 46.06 18.00 6.45
C VAL A 164 44.96 17.54 5.50
N THR A 165 45.29 17.39 4.23
CA THR A 165 44.39 16.86 3.20
C THR A 165 44.80 15.44 2.84
N GLN A 166 43.87 14.49 2.97
CA GLN A 166 44.10 13.08 2.62
C GLN A 166 42.99 12.58 1.69
N MET A 167 43.34 11.76 0.71
CA MET A 167 42.35 11.02 -0.09
C MET A 167 41.76 9.90 0.76
N GLN A 168 40.45 9.94 0.97
CA GLN A 168 39.70 8.92 1.70
C GLN A 168 38.68 8.24 0.78
N PRO A 169 38.30 6.98 1.04
CA PRO A 169 37.19 6.34 0.33
C PRO A 169 35.91 7.14 0.49
N ALA A 170 35.15 7.27 -0.60
CA ALA A 170 33.86 7.96 -0.60
C ALA A 170 32.75 7.15 0.07
N PHE A 171 32.87 5.83 0.03
CA PHE A 171 31.93 4.88 0.62
C PHE A 171 32.69 3.85 1.45
N LEU A 172 32.09 3.41 2.55
CA LEU A 172 32.62 2.36 3.42
C LEU A 172 31.55 1.30 3.66
N HIS A 173 31.89 0.04 3.51
CA HIS A 173 31.02 -1.08 3.93
C HIS A 173 31.30 -1.42 5.39
N ARG A 174 30.24 -1.45 6.22
CA ARG A 174 30.30 -1.82 7.64
C ARG A 174 29.14 -2.73 8.02
N SER A 175 29.27 -3.41 9.15
CA SER A 175 28.15 -4.13 9.75
C SER A 175 27.67 -3.39 11.00
N LYS A 176 26.36 -3.19 11.10
CA LYS A 176 25.66 -2.58 12.25
C LYS A 176 24.76 -3.62 12.89
N TYR A 177 24.58 -3.55 14.21
CA TYR A 177 23.57 -4.35 14.91
C TYR A 177 22.32 -3.52 15.11
N VAL A 178 21.20 -3.98 14.56
CA VAL A 178 19.87 -3.37 14.73
C VAL A 178 18.96 -4.44 15.33
N ASN A 179 18.37 -4.15 16.48
CA ASN A 179 17.52 -5.09 17.23
C ASN A 179 18.16 -6.49 17.40
N GLY A 180 19.47 -6.52 17.71
CA GLY A 180 20.23 -7.76 17.88
C GLY A 180 20.66 -8.47 16.58
N LYS A 181 20.20 -8.02 15.40
CA LYS A 181 20.55 -8.61 14.10
C LYS A 181 21.69 -7.85 13.43
N LYS A 182 22.65 -8.59 12.89
CA LYS A 182 23.77 -8.03 12.13
C LYS A 182 23.32 -7.67 10.71
N LEU A 183 23.36 -6.39 10.38
CA LEU A 183 22.98 -5.82 9.10
C LEU A 183 24.20 -5.22 8.41
N GLY A 184 24.40 -5.52 7.12
CA GLY A 184 25.44 -4.86 6.33
C GLY A 184 24.94 -3.54 5.75
N VAL A 185 25.70 -2.48 5.95
CA VAL A 185 25.40 -1.12 5.51
C VAL A 185 26.55 -0.52 4.70
N VAL A 186 26.21 0.32 3.73
CA VAL A 186 27.15 1.18 3.00
C VAL A 186 27.00 2.59 3.55
N MET A 187 28.07 3.16 4.08
CA MET A 187 28.09 4.49 4.68
C MET A 187 28.86 5.47 3.78
N PRO A 188 28.28 6.64 3.43
CA PRO A 188 29.02 7.70 2.76
C PRO A 188 30.03 8.35 3.72
N ASN A 189 31.13 8.87 3.18
CA ASN A 189 32.04 9.69 3.96
C ASN A 189 31.33 11.00 4.37
N PRO A 190 31.42 11.46 5.63
CA PRO A 190 30.77 12.71 6.07
C PRO A 190 31.11 13.94 5.21
N ALA A 191 32.32 13.99 4.62
CA ALA A 191 32.69 15.06 3.70
C ALA A 191 31.90 15.02 2.37
N LEU A 192 31.55 13.82 1.89
CA LEU A 192 30.67 13.64 0.74
C LEU A 192 29.25 14.09 1.08
N THR A 193 28.72 13.71 2.25
CA THR A 193 27.40 14.15 2.70
C THR A 193 27.31 15.67 2.75
N LYS A 194 28.28 16.34 3.39
CA LYS A 194 28.30 17.80 3.47
C LYS A 194 28.32 18.47 2.08
N LYS A 195 29.04 17.87 1.12
CA LYS A 195 29.07 18.36 -0.26
C LYS A 195 27.71 18.18 -0.96
N MET A 196 27.03 17.06 -0.71
CA MET A 196 25.69 16.79 -1.22
C MET A 196 24.61 17.71 -0.62
N GLU A 197 24.80 18.20 0.61
CA GLU A 197 23.89 19.16 1.25
C GLU A 197 23.99 20.57 0.64
N SER A 198 25.16 20.95 0.10
CA SER A 198 25.45 22.33 -0.33
C SER A 198 25.27 22.60 -1.82
N GLU A 199 25.38 21.59 -2.69
CA GLU A 199 25.31 21.77 -4.15
C GLU A 199 24.00 21.17 -4.68
N PRO A 200 23.20 21.92 -5.49
CA PRO A 200 22.11 21.30 -6.22
C PRO A 200 22.72 20.27 -7.17
N LEU A 201 22.40 18.99 -6.92
CA LEU A 201 22.81 17.88 -7.77
C LEU A 201 21.99 17.91 -9.08
N GLY A 202 22.16 18.95 -9.90
CA GLY A 202 21.49 19.07 -11.20
C GLY A 202 21.79 17.91 -12.15
N SER A 203 22.83 17.13 -11.85
CA SER A 203 23.22 15.89 -12.53
C SER A 203 22.49 14.63 -12.04
N LEU A 204 21.75 14.67 -10.92
CA LEU A 204 20.80 13.62 -10.54
C LEU A 204 19.49 13.81 -11.31
N ILE A 205 19.59 13.66 -12.64
CA ILE A 205 18.47 13.80 -13.56
C ILE A 205 17.39 12.76 -13.20
N ALA A 206 16.19 13.23 -12.88
CA ALA A 206 15.01 12.38 -12.80
C ALA A 206 14.85 11.64 -14.12
N LYS A 207 15.01 10.31 -14.13
CA LYS A 207 14.82 9.50 -15.35
C LYS A 207 13.38 9.57 -15.87
N ARG A 208 12.42 9.82 -14.99
CA ARG A 208 10.96 9.82 -15.27
C ARG A 208 10.39 11.22 -15.06
N MET A 209 10.53 12.06 -16.08
CA MET A 209 9.99 13.41 -16.13
C MET A 209 8.61 13.44 -16.79
N PRO A 210 7.79 14.48 -16.57
CA PRO A 210 6.57 14.70 -17.34
C PRO A 210 6.86 14.71 -18.85
N MET A 211 5.94 14.18 -19.65
CA MET A 211 6.12 14.14 -21.11
C MET A 211 5.72 15.49 -21.71
N ILE A 212 6.50 15.98 -22.69
CA ILE A 212 6.15 17.19 -23.47
C ILE A 212 5.32 16.88 -24.73
N VAL A 213 4.99 15.61 -24.91
CA VAL A 213 4.18 15.08 -26.01
C VAL A 213 3.15 14.12 -25.44
N GLU A 214 2.05 13.93 -26.17
CA GLU A 214 1.01 12.99 -25.75
C GLU A 214 1.57 11.59 -25.45
N PRO A 215 1.19 10.97 -24.32
CA PRO A 215 1.60 9.62 -23.99
C PRO A 215 1.07 8.60 -24.98
N LYS A 216 1.80 7.49 -25.13
CA LYS A 216 1.33 6.34 -25.91
C LYS A 216 0.06 5.78 -25.24
N PRO A 217 -1.05 5.61 -25.98
CA PRO A 217 -2.23 4.92 -25.48
C PRO A 217 -1.91 3.53 -24.96
N TRP A 218 -2.59 3.11 -23.89
CA TRP A 218 -2.43 1.77 -23.35
C TRP A 218 -3.08 0.72 -24.28
N SER A 219 -2.35 -0.36 -24.56
CA SER A 219 -2.82 -1.48 -25.39
C SER A 219 -2.40 -2.87 -24.87
N GLY A 220 -1.71 -2.93 -23.74
CA GLY A 220 -1.20 -4.18 -23.18
C GLY A 220 -0.39 -3.95 -21.91
N TRP A 221 0.19 -5.03 -21.35
CA TRP A 221 0.89 -5.01 -20.06
C TRP A 221 1.98 -3.94 -19.93
N SER A 222 2.88 -3.84 -20.91
CA SER A 222 3.97 -2.85 -20.93
C SER A 222 3.87 -1.92 -22.16
N GLU A 223 2.70 -1.86 -22.78
CA GLU A 223 2.47 -1.10 -24.00
C GLU A 223 1.60 0.12 -23.70
N GLY A 224 2.23 1.23 -23.31
CA GLY A 224 1.56 2.50 -23.03
C GLY A 224 2.42 3.43 -22.18
N GLY A 225 1.95 4.65 -21.96
CA GLY A 225 2.67 5.68 -21.21
C GLY A 225 3.82 6.29 -22.01
N TYR A 226 5.07 6.05 -21.60
CA TYR A 226 6.25 6.63 -22.28
C TYR A 226 6.51 5.99 -23.65
N LEU A 227 7.13 6.77 -24.55
CA LEU A 227 7.43 6.32 -25.92
C LEU A 227 8.51 5.22 -25.99
N HIS A 228 9.53 5.32 -25.12
CA HIS A 228 10.72 4.45 -25.16
C HIS A 228 10.95 3.65 -23.89
N TYR A 229 10.35 4.07 -22.77
CA TYR A 229 10.49 3.38 -21.49
C TYR A 229 9.28 2.48 -21.27
N PRO A 230 9.43 1.14 -21.41
CA PRO A 230 8.33 0.24 -21.09
C PRO A 230 8.03 0.33 -19.59
N ASN A 231 6.77 0.59 -19.26
CA ASN A 231 6.30 0.59 -17.89
C ASN A 231 5.12 -0.36 -17.79
N PRO A 232 5.05 -1.20 -16.75
CA PRO A 232 3.89 -2.04 -16.54
C PRO A 232 2.67 -1.17 -16.21
N ILE A 233 1.51 -1.57 -16.74
CA ILE A 233 0.23 -0.93 -16.46
C ILE A 233 -0.19 -1.11 -15.01
N LEU A 234 0.11 -2.26 -14.39
CA LEU A 234 -0.10 -2.52 -12.97
C LEU A 234 1.22 -2.47 -12.18
N ARG A 235 1.20 -1.75 -11.06
CA ARG A 235 2.22 -1.78 -10.02
C ARG A 235 1.94 -2.99 -9.13
N LEU A 236 2.73 -4.04 -9.29
CA LEU A 236 2.66 -5.23 -8.45
C LEU A 236 3.82 -5.24 -7.44
N PRO A 237 3.59 -5.75 -6.21
CA PRO A 237 4.67 -6.03 -5.28
C PRO A 237 5.70 -6.99 -5.86
N GLN A 238 6.90 -6.98 -5.28
CA GLN A 238 8.01 -7.79 -5.77
C GLN A 238 7.78 -9.28 -5.47
N GLY A 239 8.03 -10.14 -6.46
CA GLY A 239 8.01 -11.59 -6.29
C GLY A 239 6.76 -12.27 -6.87
N ASP A 240 5.57 -11.95 -6.36
CA ASP A 240 4.33 -12.62 -6.80
C ASP A 240 3.91 -12.18 -8.21
N LYS A 241 4.00 -13.13 -9.16
CA LYS A 241 3.63 -12.92 -10.57
C LYS A 241 2.15 -13.19 -10.84
N SER A 242 1.39 -13.70 -9.88
CA SER A 242 -0.02 -14.10 -10.07
C SER A 242 -0.86 -12.96 -10.65
N GLY A 243 -0.73 -11.74 -10.11
CA GLY A 243 -1.46 -10.57 -10.63
C GLY A 243 -1.16 -10.27 -12.11
N LYS A 244 0.08 -10.49 -12.55
CA LYS A 244 0.47 -10.30 -13.95
C LYS A 244 -0.13 -11.40 -14.83
N ASP A 245 -0.10 -12.65 -14.37
CA ASP A 245 -0.59 -13.79 -15.15
C ASP A 245 -2.11 -13.70 -15.34
N TYR A 246 -2.86 -13.33 -14.29
CA TYR A 246 -4.30 -13.05 -14.38
C TYR A 246 -4.61 -11.88 -15.32
N PHE A 247 -3.83 -10.81 -15.27
CA PHE A 247 -3.98 -9.68 -16.18
C PHE A 247 -3.79 -10.10 -17.64
N ILE A 248 -2.73 -10.84 -17.95
CA ILE A 248 -2.45 -11.33 -19.31
C ILE A 248 -3.57 -12.26 -19.80
N ALA A 249 -4.12 -13.10 -18.92
CA ALA A 249 -5.24 -13.96 -19.26
C ALA A 249 -6.53 -13.17 -19.56
N ALA A 250 -6.80 -12.08 -18.82
CA ALA A 250 -7.93 -11.19 -19.10
C ALA A 250 -7.74 -10.38 -20.39
N ASP A 251 -6.53 -9.88 -20.63
CA ASP A 251 -6.16 -9.17 -21.85
C ASP A 251 -6.33 -10.05 -23.10
N ALA A 252 -5.92 -11.32 -23.03
CA ALA A 252 -6.09 -12.28 -24.12
C ALA A 252 -7.56 -12.55 -24.48
N LYS A 253 -8.51 -12.33 -23.55
CA LYS A 253 -9.96 -12.43 -23.80
C LYS A 253 -10.57 -11.15 -24.39
N GLY A 254 -9.84 -10.04 -24.38
CA GLY A 254 -10.32 -8.73 -24.83
C GLY A 254 -11.09 -7.94 -23.78
N ASP A 255 -11.06 -8.38 -22.52
CA ASP A 255 -11.84 -7.77 -21.42
C ASP A 255 -11.29 -6.41 -20.95
N MET A 256 -10.07 -6.03 -21.38
CA MET A 256 -9.34 -4.87 -20.85
C MET A 256 -9.56 -3.53 -21.58
N GLY A 257 -10.39 -3.52 -22.62
CA GLY A 257 -10.59 -2.34 -23.47
C GLY A 257 -11.01 -1.07 -22.71
N GLN A 258 -11.97 -1.18 -21.79
CA GLN A 258 -12.47 -0.04 -21.01
C GLN A 258 -11.40 0.51 -20.05
N VAL A 259 -10.64 -0.38 -19.39
CA VAL A 259 -9.55 0.02 -18.48
C VAL A 259 -8.45 0.75 -19.25
N TYR A 260 -8.07 0.25 -20.44
CA TYR A 260 -7.10 0.94 -21.30
C TYR A 260 -7.58 2.32 -21.74
N ALA A 261 -8.84 2.44 -22.15
CA ALA A 261 -9.42 3.70 -22.57
C ALA A 261 -9.50 4.71 -21.41
N GLY A 262 -9.95 4.29 -20.22
CA GLY A 262 -10.05 5.16 -19.04
C GLY A 262 -8.68 5.67 -18.57
N LEU A 263 -7.69 4.78 -18.49
CA LEU A 263 -6.33 5.16 -18.09
C LEU A 263 -5.64 6.04 -19.15
N THR A 264 -5.92 5.79 -20.43
CA THR A 264 -5.43 6.63 -21.54
C THR A 264 -6.06 8.03 -21.48
N ALA A 265 -7.36 8.14 -21.18
CA ALA A 265 -8.04 9.43 -21.03
C ALA A 265 -7.38 10.28 -19.93
N LEU A 266 -7.12 9.70 -18.75
CA LEU A 266 -6.39 10.37 -17.66
C LEU A 266 -4.97 10.81 -18.06
N SER A 267 -4.31 10.01 -18.89
CA SER A 267 -2.93 10.27 -19.31
C SER A 267 -2.81 11.36 -20.37
N LYS A 268 -3.86 11.61 -21.15
CA LYS A 268 -3.88 12.57 -22.27
C LYS A 268 -4.21 13.99 -21.87
N VAL A 269 -4.55 14.23 -20.60
CA VAL A 269 -4.87 15.58 -20.12
C VAL A 269 -3.61 16.48 -20.23
N PRO A 270 -3.70 17.62 -20.95
CA PRO A 270 -2.59 18.53 -21.08
C PRO A 270 -2.53 19.52 -19.92
N TRP A 271 -1.36 19.66 -19.32
CA TRP A 271 -1.06 20.52 -18.18
C TRP A 271 -0.02 21.58 -18.53
N LYS A 272 0.03 22.66 -17.75
CA LYS A 272 1.11 23.66 -17.81
C LYS A 272 1.41 24.20 -16.42
N VAL A 273 2.56 24.83 -16.28
CA VAL A 273 2.97 25.52 -15.05
C VAL A 273 2.32 26.90 -14.98
N HIS A 274 1.68 27.21 -13.85
CA HIS A 274 1.12 28.53 -13.57
C HIS A 274 2.24 29.54 -13.30
N LYS A 275 2.49 30.42 -14.27
CA LYS A 275 3.65 31.35 -14.25
C LYS A 275 3.64 32.31 -13.06
N ASP A 276 2.48 32.89 -12.73
CA ASP A 276 2.40 33.87 -11.63
C ASP A 276 2.64 33.21 -10.27
N VAL A 277 1.96 32.10 -9.97
CA VAL A 277 2.20 31.29 -8.77
C VAL A 277 3.65 30.81 -8.71
N PHE A 278 4.23 30.34 -9.81
CA PHE A 278 5.63 29.91 -9.86
C PHE A 278 6.60 31.05 -9.47
N LYS A 279 6.34 32.28 -9.95
CA LYS A 279 7.14 33.45 -9.59
C LYS A 279 7.08 33.73 -8.09
N VAL A 280 5.89 33.70 -7.49
CA VAL A 280 5.69 33.89 -6.05
C VAL A 280 6.36 32.77 -5.25
N GLN A 281 6.24 31.52 -5.70
CA GLN A 281 6.92 30.38 -5.08
C GLN A 281 8.44 30.54 -5.09
N LEU A 282 9.03 31.00 -6.20
CA LEU A 282 10.47 31.27 -6.28
C LEU A 282 10.91 32.39 -5.34
N GLU A 283 10.13 33.47 -5.26
CA GLU A 283 10.41 34.58 -4.34
C GLU A 283 10.36 34.11 -2.88
N ALA A 284 9.29 33.41 -2.50
CA ALA A 284 9.13 32.81 -1.17
C ALA A 284 10.22 31.77 -0.85
N TRP A 285 10.62 30.97 -1.83
CA TRP A 285 11.68 29.97 -1.66
C TRP A 285 13.04 30.60 -1.34
N ASN A 286 13.35 31.71 -2.02
CA ASN A 286 14.63 32.41 -1.93
C ASN A 286 14.79 33.20 -0.62
N THR A 287 13.71 33.55 0.09
CA THR A 287 13.82 34.14 1.44
C THR A 287 14.39 33.12 2.43
N GLY A 288 14.13 31.83 2.22
CA GLY A 288 14.53 30.75 3.13
C GLY A 288 13.64 30.63 4.38
N GLU A 289 12.58 31.44 4.48
CA GLU A 289 11.60 31.41 5.57
C GLU A 289 10.57 30.28 5.36
N GLU A 290 9.84 29.96 6.42
CA GLU A 290 8.70 29.04 6.37
C GLU A 290 7.47 29.81 5.89
N ILE A 291 7.16 29.69 4.59
CA ILE A 291 6.00 30.32 3.96
C ILE A 291 5.09 29.21 3.41
N ALA A 292 3.81 29.24 3.81
CA ALA A 292 2.85 28.19 3.51
C ALA A 292 3.41 26.80 3.88
N ASN A 293 3.52 25.88 2.92
CA ASN A 293 4.04 24.54 3.14
C ASN A 293 5.54 24.38 2.81
N PHE A 294 6.30 25.45 2.53
CA PHE A 294 7.74 25.36 2.29
C PHE A 294 8.54 25.15 3.57
N ALA A 295 9.45 24.18 3.54
CA ALA A 295 10.34 23.91 4.67
C ALA A 295 11.41 25.02 4.80
N PRO A 296 11.67 25.55 6.02
CA PRO A 296 12.65 26.62 6.22
C PRO A 296 14.08 26.16 5.91
N ALA A 297 14.92 27.09 5.45
CA ALA A 297 16.32 26.82 5.12
C ALA A 297 17.18 26.54 6.36
N ASN A 298 16.99 27.34 7.41
CA ASN A 298 17.78 27.30 8.64
C ASN A 298 16.84 27.27 9.86
N PRO A 299 16.21 26.13 10.17
CA PRO A 299 15.32 26.04 11.31
C PRO A 299 16.11 26.18 12.62
N GLN A 300 15.71 27.14 13.46
CA GLN A 300 16.30 27.33 14.78
C GLN A 300 15.62 26.43 15.80
N TYR A 301 16.42 25.72 16.60
CA TYR A 301 15.92 24.87 17.70
C TYR A 301 16.78 25.10 18.93
N ASP A 302 16.14 25.30 20.07
CA ASP A 302 16.80 25.37 21.37
C ASP A 302 17.30 23.99 21.78
N LEU A 303 18.62 23.84 21.87
CA LEU A 303 19.24 22.60 22.31
C LEU A 303 19.08 22.48 23.84
N PRO A 304 18.52 21.38 24.36
CA PRO A 304 18.42 21.19 25.80
C PRO A 304 19.82 21.10 26.42
N PRO A 305 20.09 21.77 27.55
CA PRO A 305 21.38 21.71 28.22
C PRO A 305 21.69 20.27 28.66
N GLU A 306 22.96 19.88 28.56
CA GLU A 306 23.41 18.57 29.06
C GLU A 306 23.18 18.49 30.58
N PRO A 307 22.58 17.41 31.09
CA PRO A 307 22.36 17.26 32.53
C PRO A 307 23.69 17.23 33.29
N GLU A 308 23.81 18.08 34.32
CA GLU A 308 25.03 18.24 35.12
C GLU A 308 25.38 16.97 35.90
N ASP A 309 24.36 16.27 36.41
CA ASP A 309 24.52 15.03 37.14
C ASP A 309 24.55 13.83 36.18
N ARG A 310 25.74 13.26 36.00
CA ARG A 310 25.97 12.07 35.15
C ARG A 310 25.40 10.79 35.75
N SER A 311 24.98 10.79 37.02
CA SER A 311 24.46 9.61 37.72
C SER A 311 22.95 9.39 37.52
N ASP A 312 22.18 10.43 37.19
CA ASP A 312 20.76 10.29 36.87
C ASP A 312 20.56 9.76 35.45
N ALA A 313 20.41 8.44 35.36
CA ALA A 313 20.13 7.73 34.12
C ALA A 313 18.83 8.18 33.44
N THR A 314 17.84 8.67 34.20
CA THR A 314 16.55 9.11 33.66
C THR A 314 16.66 10.47 32.98
N ALA A 315 17.28 11.45 33.65
CA ALA A 315 17.53 12.77 33.06
C ALA A 315 18.39 12.67 31.78
N LYS A 316 19.44 11.85 31.81
CA LYS A 316 20.27 11.61 30.61
C LYS A 316 19.49 10.97 29.47
N ARG A 317 18.63 9.99 29.76
CA ARG A 317 17.77 9.35 28.75
C ARG A 317 16.78 10.35 28.13
N ASN A 318 16.15 11.19 28.94
CA ASN A 318 15.22 12.22 28.47
C ASN A 318 15.93 13.28 27.62
N TRP A 319 17.13 13.71 28.02
CA TRP A 319 17.96 14.62 27.23
C TRP A 319 18.37 14.02 25.88
N LEU A 320 18.86 12.78 25.86
CA LEU A 320 19.19 12.06 24.62
C LEU A 320 17.97 11.91 23.70
N SER A 321 16.81 11.55 24.26
CA SER A 321 15.56 11.46 23.50
C SER A 321 15.21 12.79 22.86
N ARG A 322 15.26 13.90 23.61
CA ARG A 322 14.95 15.24 23.11
C ARG A 322 15.94 15.71 22.05
N LEU A 323 17.23 15.39 22.20
CA LEU A 323 18.23 15.66 21.17
C LEU A 323 17.97 14.86 19.90
N GLN A 324 17.63 13.58 20.03
CA GLN A 324 17.26 12.73 18.90
C GLN A 324 16.01 13.27 18.19
N ASP A 325 15.01 13.74 18.93
CA ASP A 325 13.81 14.37 18.37
C ASP A 325 14.14 15.64 17.58
N ILE A 326 14.99 16.51 18.12
CA ILE A 326 15.45 17.74 17.43
C ILE A 326 16.23 17.38 16.16
N GLN A 327 17.13 16.40 16.23
CA GLN A 327 17.89 15.94 15.06
C GLN A 327 16.96 15.34 13.99
N ASN A 328 16.00 14.52 14.39
CA ASN A 328 15.00 13.94 13.49
C ASN A 328 14.14 15.02 12.82
N ARG A 329 13.72 16.06 13.56
CA ARG A 329 12.99 17.21 12.99
C ARG A 329 13.84 18.01 12.00
N ARG A 330 15.10 18.32 12.35
CA ARG A 330 16.03 19.04 11.45
C ARG A 330 16.25 18.29 10.14
N ALA A 331 16.56 17.00 10.23
CA ALA A 331 16.78 16.17 9.05
C ALA A 331 15.50 15.98 8.23
N GLY A 332 14.33 15.94 8.88
CA GLY A 332 13.03 15.96 8.22
C GLY A 332 12.78 17.21 7.38
N LEU A 333 12.97 18.39 7.96
CA LEU A 333 12.84 19.65 7.23
C LEU A 333 13.86 19.75 6.08
N HIS A 334 15.10 19.31 6.29
CA HIS A 334 16.11 19.29 5.23
C HIS A 334 15.68 18.39 4.06
N SER A 335 15.21 17.17 4.33
CA SER A 335 14.72 16.24 3.31
C SER A 335 13.53 16.82 2.52
N GLN A 336 12.56 17.41 3.22
CA GLN A 336 11.42 18.08 2.60
C GLN A 336 11.87 19.26 1.73
N ARG A 337 12.83 20.06 2.20
CA ARG A 337 13.41 21.18 1.45
C ARG A 337 14.11 20.68 0.17
N CYS A 338 14.95 19.66 0.26
CA CYS A 338 15.60 19.06 -0.93
C CYS A 338 14.58 18.56 -1.96
N PHE A 339 13.50 17.92 -1.50
CA PHE A 339 12.43 17.46 -2.37
C PHE A 339 11.68 18.62 -3.05
N GLN A 340 11.31 19.65 -2.30
CA GLN A 340 10.65 20.86 -2.83
C GLN A 340 11.54 21.61 -3.83
N ASN A 341 12.85 21.72 -3.54
CA ASN A 341 13.82 22.29 -4.47
C ASN A 341 13.81 21.56 -5.81
N PHE A 342 13.78 20.23 -5.78
CA PHE A 342 13.73 19.41 -6.98
C PHE A 342 12.45 19.63 -7.79
N GLN A 343 11.31 19.80 -7.12
CA GLN A 343 10.04 20.13 -7.77
C GLN A 343 10.10 21.51 -8.46
N LEU A 344 10.65 22.52 -7.79
CA LEU A 344 10.81 23.87 -8.34
C LEU A 344 11.80 23.89 -9.52
N GLU A 345 12.90 23.15 -9.45
CA GLU A 345 13.86 23.05 -10.55
C GLU A 345 13.25 22.31 -11.77
N ILE A 346 12.49 21.23 -11.55
CA ILE A 346 11.73 20.60 -12.64
C ILE A 346 10.76 21.62 -13.24
N ALA A 347 9.93 22.27 -12.42
CA ALA A 347 8.97 23.26 -12.89
C ALA A 347 9.64 24.39 -13.69
N ARG A 348 10.82 24.84 -13.26
CA ARG A 348 11.64 25.84 -13.97
C ARG A 348 12.02 25.38 -15.38
N THR A 349 12.40 24.11 -15.53
CA THR A 349 12.81 23.56 -16.84
C THR A 349 11.64 23.42 -17.82
N VAL A 350 10.42 23.20 -17.31
CA VAL A 350 9.23 22.93 -18.14
C VAL A 350 8.20 24.06 -18.16
N VAL A 351 8.53 25.25 -17.63
CA VAL A 351 7.60 26.36 -17.43
C VAL A 351 6.91 26.87 -18.72
N ASN A 352 7.54 26.65 -19.88
CA ASN A 352 7.02 27.07 -21.19
C ASN A 352 6.51 25.91 -22.03
N GLU A 353 6.51 24.69 -21.49
CA GLU A 353 6.10 23.49 -22.21
C GLU A 353 4.68 23.05 -21.82
N THR A 354 4.01 22.33 -22.71
CA THR A 354 2.79 21.59 -22.37
C THR A 354 3.17 20.21 -21.87
N LEU A 355 2.61 19.81 -20.74
CA LEU A 355 2.99 18.62 -19.99
C LEU A 355 1.88 17.58 -20.00
N TYR A 356 2.27 16.32 -20.08
CA TYR A 356 1.39 15.18 -19.96
C TYR A 356 1.94 14.23 -18.91
N PHE A 357 1.05 13.70 -18.09
CA PHE A 357 1.38 12.75 -17.04
C PHE A 357 0.88 11.37 -17.44
N PRO A 358 1.72 10.47 -17.96
CA PRO A 358 1.30 9.09 -18.18
C PRO A 358 0.94 8.44 -16.85
N HIS A 359 -0.21 7.78 -16.78
CA HIS A 359 -0.68 7.08 -15.59
C HIS A 359 -0.49 5.56 -15.73
N ASN A 360 -0.25 4.90 -14.61
CA ASN A 360 -0.40 3.45 -14.42
C ASN A 360 -1.32 3.21 -13.21
N MET A 361 -1.58 1.96 -12.84
CA MET A 361 -2.47 1.62 -11.72
C MET A 361 -1.77 0.76 -10.68
N ASP A 362 -2.25 0.73 -9.44
CA ASP A 362 -1.90 -0.33 -8.49
C ASP A 362 -2.67 -1.64 -8.82
N PHE A 363 -2.40 -2.71 -8.07
CA PHE A 363 -3.08 -4.00 -8.27
C PHE A 363 -4.60 -3.94 -8.04
N ARG A 364 -5.11 -2.88 -7.41
CA ARG A 364 -6.54 -2.64 -7.12
C ARG A 364 -7.23 -1.85 -8.22
N GLY A 365 -6.46 -1.20 -9.11
CA GLY A 365 -6.94 -0.37 -10.22
C GLY A 365 -6.84 1.14 -9.99
N ARG A 366 -6.36 1.61 -8.83
CA ARG A 366 -6.21 3.06 -8.56
C ARG A 366 -5.12 3.64 -9.45
N ALA A 367 -5.44 4.70 -10.19
CA ALA A 367 -4.50 5.34 -11.11
C ALA A 367 -3.50 6.26 -10.39
N TYR A 368 -2.26 6.27 -10.88
CA TYR A 368 -1.15 7.08 -10.39
C TYR A 368 -0.29 7.58 -11.56
N PRO A 369 0.12 8.85 -11.59
CA PRO A 369 1.17 9.33 -12.48
C PRO A 369 2.46 8.52 -12.35
N ILE A 370 3.07 8.17 -13.47
CA ILE A 370 4.38 7.52 -13.52
C ILE A 370 5.52 8.49 -13.15
N PRO A 371 5.53 9.78 -13.55
CA PRO A 371 6.51 10.76 -13.07
C PRO A 371 6.33 11.02 -11.57
N PRO A 372 7.32 10.71 -10.70
CA PRO A 372 7.11 10.74 -9.25
C PRO A 372 7.28 12.14 -8.63
N TYR A 373 8.11 12.99 -9.22
CA TYR A 373 8.55 14.23 -8.57
C TYR A 373 7.57 15.39 -8.72
N LEU A 374 7.18 15.69 -9.95
CA LEU A 374 6.24 16.76 -10.30
C LEU A 374 5.04 16.13 -11.01
N ASN A 375 3.88 16.17 -10.36
CA ASN A 375 2.59 15.70 -10.87
C ASN A 375 1.46 16.32 -10.03
N HIS A 376 0.24 16.34 -10.56
CA HIS A 376 -0.92 16.96 -9.90
C HIS A 376 -1.36 16.26 -8.61
N MET A 377 -0.90 15.04 -8.33
CA MET A 377 -1.15 14.33 -7.06
C MET A 377 -0.22 14.78 -5.91
N GLY A 378 0.70 15.71 -6.17
CA GLY A 378 1.63 16.24 -5.17
C GLY A 378 0.97 17.05 -4.05
N ALA A 379 1.80 17.65 -3.21
CA ALA A 379 1.35 18.55 -2.13
C ALA A 379 0.81 19.88 -2.70
N ASP A 380 0.19 20.70 -1.85
CA ASP A 380 -0.45 21.98 -2.19
C ASP A 380 0.42 22.88 -3.11
N ASN A 381 1.72 23.05 -2.81
CA ASN A 381 2.65 23.81 -3.67
C ASN A 381 2.71 23.30 -5.12
N VAL A 382 2.56 22.01 -5.36
CA VAL A 382 2.54 21.46 -6.71
C VAL A 382 1.15 21.57 -7.33
N ARG A 383 0.08 21.39 -6.55
CA ARG A 383 -1.30 21.53 -7.03
C ARG A 383 -1.61 22.95 -7.47
N GLY A 384 -1.26 23.95 -6.65
CA GLY A 384 -1.39 25.37 -7.03
C GLY A 384 -0.50 25.78 -8.20
N LEU A 385 0.54 25.00 -8.50
CA LEU A 385 1.46 25.25 -9.61
C LEU A 385 0.98 24.67 -10.95
N LEU A 386 0.16 23.63 -10.95
CA LEU A 386 -0.27 22.92 -12.16
C LEU A 386 -1.70 23.32 -12.54
N VAL A 387 -1.86 23.81 -13.76
CA VAL A 387 -3.17 24.16 -14.35
C VAL A 387 -3.35 23.46 -15.69
N PHE A 388 -4.58 23.39 -16.21
CA PHE A 388 -4.82 22.83 -17.53
C PHE A 388 -4.15 23.70 -18.61
N ALA A 389 -3.52 23.05 -19.60
CA ALA A 389 -2.84 23.78 -20.67
C ALA A 389 -3.86 24.54 -21.53
N GLU A 390 -4.94 23.84 -21.89
CA GLU A 390 -6.07 24.33 -22.67
C GLU A 390 -7.08 25.02 -21.74
N GLY A 391 -7.42 26.27 -22.02
CA GLY A 391 -8.46 27.00 -21.29
C GLY A 391 -9.84 26.83 -21.94
N LYS A 392 -10.90 26.88 -21.13
CA LYS A 392 -12.30 26.91 -21.61
C LYS A 392 -13.01 28.17 -21.10
N PRO A 393 -13.96 28.74 -21.87
CA PRO A 393 -14.72 29.90 -21.43
C PRO A 393 -15.54 29.54 -20.18
N LEU A 394 -15.59 30.44 -19.19
CA LEU A 394 -16.34 30.20 -17.95
C LEU A 394 -17.84 29.94 -18.18
N GLY A 395 -18.45 30.56 -19.19
CA GLY A 395 -19.89 30.48 -19.42
C GLY A 395 -20.71 31.13 -18.30
N GLU A 396 -21.98 30.76 -18.20
CA GLU A 396 -22.92 31.35 -17.24
C GLU A 396 -22.69 30.87 -15.80
N THR A 397 -22.30 29.61 -15.61
CA THR A 397 -22.12 29.01 -14.28
C THR A 397 -20.66 28.95 -13.82
N GLY A 398 -19.68 29.03 -14.72
CA GLY A 398 -18.27 28.84 -14.37
C GLY A 398 -17.72 29.90 -13.41
N LEU A 399 -18.17 31.16 -13.50
CA LEU A 399 -17.76 32.18 -12.53
C LEU A 399 -18.25 31.85 -11.11
N ARG A 400 -19.48 31.30 -10.99
CA ARG A 400 -20.02 30.83 -9.71
C ARG A 400 -19.18 29.68 -9.16
N TRP A 401 -18.81 28.71 -9.99
CA TRP A 401 -17.95 27.59 -9.59
C TRP A 401 -16.54 28.01 -9.22
N LEU A 402 -15.98 29.04 -9.86
CA LEU A 402 -14.68 29.59 -9.49
C LEU A 402 -14.69 30.23 -8.10
N LYS A 403 -15.77 30.96 -7.75
CA LYS A 403 -15.98 31.49 -6.39
C LYS A 403 -16.12 30.36 -5.37
N ILE A 404 -16.96 29.36 -5.66
CA ILE A 404 -17.15 28.18 -4.80
C ILE A 404 -15.81 27.48 -4.55
N HIS A 405 -15.01 27.28 -5.60
CA HIS A 405 -13.71 26.64 -5.48
C HIS A 405 -12.77 27.41 -4.56
N LEU A 406 -12.68 28.74 -4.71
CA LEU A 406 -11.87 29.59 -3.83
C LEU A 406 -12.29 29.41 -2.36
N ALA A 407 -13.59 29.43 -2.06
CA ALA A 407 -14.09 29.19 -0.71
C ALA A 407 -13.77 27.78 -0.20
N THR A 408 -13.84 26.76 -1.07
CA THR A 408 -13.52 25.37 -0.73
C THR A 408 -12.03 25.23 -0.37
N VAL A 409 -11.10 25.71 -1.22
CA VAL A 409 -9.65 25.63 -0.96
C VAL A 409 -9.22 26.54 0.20
N PHE A 410 -10.01 27.56 0.52
CA PHE A 410 -9.81 28.35 1.73
C PHE A 410 -10.07 27.54 3.01
N GLY A 411 -10.95 26.53 2.95
CA GLY A 411 -11.40 25.71 4.09
C GLY A 411 -12.87 25.94 4.49
N TYR A 412 -13.64 26.69 3.69
CA TYR A 412 -15.07 26.96 3.94
C TYR A 412 -16.00 25.96 3.24
N ASP A 413 -15.62 24.68 3.23
CA ASP A 413 -16.29 23.60 2.48
C ASP A 413 -17.57 23.06 3.15
N LYS A 414 -17.85 23.42 4.41
CA LYS A 414 -19.06 22.96 5.15
C LYS A 414 -20.29 23.84 4.95
N ALA A 415 -20.11 24.97 4.29
CA ALA A 415 -21.20 25.87 3.95
C ALA A 415 -21.95 25.39 2.71
N SER A 416 -23.20 25.83 2.55
CA SER A 416 -23.95 25.65 1.32
C SER A 416 -23.24 26.34 0.14
N MET A 417 -23.54 25.93 -1.10
CA MET A 417 -22.87 26.51 -2.26
C MET A 417 -23.09 28.03 -2.37
N ASP A 418 -24.25 28.52 -1.95
CA ASP A 418 -24.56 29.95 -2.00
C ASP A 418 -23.85 30.73 -0.88
N GLU A 419 -23.67 30.14 0.30
CA GLU A 419 -22.84 30.73 1.36
C GLU A 419 -21.37 30.77 0.96
N ARG A 420 -20.86 29.74 0.26
CA ARG A 420 -19.50 29.73 -0.30
C ARG A 420 -19.28 30.86 -1.31
N VAL A 421 -20.27 31.13 -2.17
CA VAL A 421 -20.22 32.27 -3.10
C VAL A 421 -20.17 33.60 -2.35
N LYS A 422 -21.03 33.78 -1.34
CA LYS A 422 -21.06 34.99 -0.51
C LYS A 422 -19.75 35.23 0.20
N PHE A 423 -19.14 34.20 0.76
CA PHE A 423 -17.82 34.28 1.39
C PHE A 423 -16.78 34.88 0.43
N THR A 424 -16.74 34.43 -0.82
CA THR A 424 -15.82 34.99 -1.83
C THR A 424 -16.16 36.44 -2.18
N GLU A 425 -17.44 36.80 -2.24
CA GLU A 425 -17.88 38.17 -2.54
C GLU A 425 -17.55 39.16 -1.42
N GLU A 426 -17.62 38.72 -0.17
CA GLU A 426 -17.26 39.52 1.01
C GLU A 426 -15.75 39.79 1.10
N HIS A 427 -14.92 38.92 0.52
CA HIS A 427 -13.45 39.01 0.57
C HIS A 427 -12.82 39.45 -0.76
N LEU A 428 -13.57 40.08 -1.66
CA LEU A 428 -13.04 40.54 -2.96
C LEU A 428 -11.83 41.46 -2.83
N ASP A 429 -11.83 42.37 -1.86
CA ASP A 429 -10.70 43.28 -1.62
C ASP A 429 -9.42 42.53 -1.23
N ASP A 430 -9.55 41.48 -0.41
CA ASP A 430 -8.43 40.63 0.00
C ASP A 430 -7.93 39.76 -1.15
N ILE A 431 -8.82 39.32 -2.04
CA ILE A 431 -8.49 38.58 -3.26
C ILE A 431 -7.70 39.46 -4.23
N TYR A 432 -8.13 40.71 -4.44
CA TYR A 432 -7.42 41.68 -5.26
C TYR A 432 -6.04 42.03 -4.66
N ASP A 433 -5.93 42.18 -3.34
CA ASP A 433 -4.65 42.40 -2.65
C ASP A 433 -3.71 41.20 -2.82
N ALA A 434 -4.21 39.98 -2.59
CA ALA A 434 -3.44 38.75 -2.74
C ALA A 434 -2.92 38.54 -4.17
N ALA A 435 -3.70 38.90 -5.20
CA ALA A 435 -3.26 38.80 -6.59
C ALA A 435 -2.26 39.89 -7.00
N ARG A 436 -2.39 41.12 -6.48
CA ARG A 436 -1.52 42.25 -6.87
C ARG A 436 -0.21 42.29 -6.09
N ASN A 437 -0.24 41.97 -4.80
CA ASN A 437 0.93 41.99 -3.92
C ASN A 437 0.98 40.75 -2.99
N PRO A 438 1.24 39.54 -3.54
CA PRO A 438 1.09 38.27 -2.82
C PRO A 438 1.91 38.16 -1.52
N LEU A 439 3.15 38.69 -1.52
CA LEU A 439 4.08 38.62 -0.38
C LEU A 439 4.23 39.95 0.36
N GLY A 440 3.92 41.10 -0.25
CA GLY A 440 4.02 42.41 0.41
C GLY A 440 2.71 42.96 0.95
N GLY A 441 1.57 42.35 0.62
CA GLY A 441 0.23 42.77 1.05
C GLY A 441 -0.19 42.18 2.40
N LYS A 442 -1.49 42.01 2.61
CA LYS A 442 -2.08 41.42 3.82
C LYS A 442 -1.77 39.93 3.96
N ARG A 443 -1.42 39.26 2.85
CA ARG A 443 -1.16 37.80 2.78
C ARG A 443 -2.34 36.94 3.27
N TRP A 444 -3.57 37.40 3.04
CA TRP A 444 -4.80 36.69 3.45
C TRP A 444 -4.85 35.22 2.98
N TRP A 445 -4.34 34.95 1.78
CA TRP A 445 -4.23 33.60 1.23
C TRP A 445 -3.34 32.64 2.06
N LEU A 446 -2.53 33.11 3.00
CA LEU A 446 -1.76 32.23 3.91
C LEU A 446 -2.61 31.71 5.08
N GLU A 447 -3.79 32.28 5.32
CA GLU A 447 -4.70 31.85 6.38
C GLU A 447 -5.55 30.63 5.98
N SER A 448 -5.61 30.32 4.68
CA SER A 448 -6.37 29.18 4.15
C SER A 448 -5.74 27.82 4.47
N GLU A 449 -6.55 26.76 4.39
CA GLU A 449 -6.05 25.37 4.46
C GLU A 449 -5.08 25.03 3.31
N ASP A 450 -5.43 25.38 2.06
CA ASP A 450 -4.61 25.13 0.86
C ASP A 450 -4.13 26.46 0.25
N ALA A 451 -3.05 27.00 0.81
CA ALA A 451 -2.55 28.34 0.49
C ALA A 451 -2.19 28.56 -0.99
N TRP A 452 -1.41 27.66 -1.60
CA TRP A 452 -0.97 27.87 -2.98
C TRP A 452 -2.11 27.72 -3.99
N GLN A 453 -3.04 26.80 -3.73
CA GLN A 453 -4.25 26.67 -4.56
C GLN A 453 -5.18 27.88 -4.39
N THR A 454 -5.33 28.40 -3.17
CA THR A 454 -6.07 29.65 -2.91
C THR A 454 -5.45 30.81 -3.69
N LEU A 455 -4.13 30.97 -3.65
CA LEU A 455 -3.44 32.01 -4.43
C LEU A 455 -3.66 31.86 -5.94
N ALA A 456 -3.60 30.64 -6.46
CA ALA A 456 -3.90 30.35 -7.87
C ALA A 456 -5.34 30.76 -8.23
N ALA A 457 -6.31 30.44 -7.38
CA ALA A 457 -7.70 30.83 -7.54
C ALA A 457 -7.88 32.35 -7.46
N CYS A 458 -7.17 33.05 -6.58
CA CYS A 458 -7.19 34.52 -6.49
C CYS A 458 -6.70 35.17 -7.79
N PHE A 459 -5.61 34.66 -8.39
CA PHE A 459 -5.12 35.15 -9.68
C PHE A 459 -6.15 34.95 -10.80
N GLU A 460 -6.74 33.76 -10.88
CA GLU A 460 -7.70 33.43 -11.94
C GLU A 460 -8.99 34.24 -11.80
N LEU A 461 -9.51 34.37 -10.57
CA LEU A 461 -10.73 35.13 -10.29
C LEU A 461 -10.54 36.63 -10.55
N THR A 462 -9.40 37.20 -10.16
CA THR A 462 -9.06 38.60 -10.45
C THR A 462 -9.04 38.87 -11.96
N LYS A 463 -8.38 37.99 -12.74
CA LYS A 463 -8.35 38.10 -14.21
C LYS A 463 -9.73 37.93 -14.84
N ALA A 464 -10.57 37.05 -14.29
CA ALA A 464 -11.93 36.85 -14.76
C ALA A 464 -12.84 38.05 -14.48
N LEU A 465 -12.72 38.69 -13.31
CA LEU A 465 -13.50 39.87 -12.92
C LEU A 465 -13.06 41.14 -13.65
N ASP A 466 -11.76 41.28 -13.94
CA ASP A 466 -11.22 42.42 -14.71
C ASP A 466 -11.46 42.29 -16.23
N SER A 467 -11.92 41.11 -16.70
CA SER A 467 -12.32 40.89 -18.09
C SER A 467 -13.58 41.71 -18.43
N PRO A 468 -13.70 42.28 -19.65
CA PRO A 468 -14.92 42.98 -20.08
C PRO A 468 -16.19 42.12 -20.00
N ASP A 469 -16.02 40.81 -20.20
CA ASP A 469 -17.09 39.81 -20.09
C ASP A 469 -16.53 38.57 -19.38
N PRO A 470 -16.85 38.37 -18.09
CA PRO A 470 -16.38 37.22 -17.33
C PRO A 470 -16.82 35.88 -17.94
N THR A 471 -17.95 35.81 -18.65
CA THR A 471 -18.45 34.56 -19.23
C THR A 471 -17.57 34.03 -20.36
N LYS A 472 -16.86 34.92 -21.05
CA LYS A 472 -15.94 34.58 -22.15
C LYS A 472 -14.50 34.42 -21.71
N PHE A 473 -14.20 34.68 -20.43
CA PHE A 473 -12.86 34.51 -19.89
C PHE A 473 -12.44 33.03 -19.99
N LEU A 474 -11.28 32.77 -20.57
CA LEU A 474 -10.75 31.42 -20.75
C LEU A 474 -10.03 30.98 -19.47
N SER A 475 -10.75 30.25 -18.63
CA SER A 475 -10.24 29.71 -17.38
C SER A 475 -9.44 28.42 -17.62
N THR A 476 -8.34 28.29 -16.89
CA THR A 476 -7.39 27.17 -16.96
C THR A 476 -7.24 26.45 -15.63
N ILE A 477 -7.71 27.05 -14.53
CA ILE A 477 -7.65 26.42 -13.21
C ILE A 477 -8.57 25.19 -13.14
N PRO A 478 -8.09 24.06 -12.61
CA PRO A 478 -8.93 22.90 -12.33
C PRO A 478 -9.83 23.16 -11.12
N ILE A 479 -11.13 22.94 -11.28
CA ILE A 479 -12.09 22.94 -10.17
C ILE A 479 -12.25 21.52 -9.66
N GLN A 480 -12.08 21.37 -8.34
CA GLN A 480 -12.05 20.08 -7.65
C GLN A 480 -13.44 19.77 -7.09
N GLN A 481 -13.91 18.55 -7.27
CA GLN A 481 -15.13 18.02 -6.68
C GLN A 481 -14.78 16.76 -5.90
N ASP A 482 -14.99 16.81 -4.58
CA ASP A 482 -14.53 15.77 -3.65
C ASP A 482 -15.71 14.98 -3.08
N GLY A 483 -15.56 13.66 -3.00
CA GLY A 483 -16.52 12.78 -2.32
C GLY A 483 -16.37 12.88 -0.79
N THR A 484 -17.48 13.07 -0.06
CA THR A 484 -17.45 13.08 1.41
C THR A 484 -17.27 11.66 1.94
N CYS A 485 -16.02 11.27 2.19
CA CYS A 485 -15.64 9.93 2.64
C CYS A 485 -16.09 8.83 1.64
N ASN A 486 -15.48 8.82 0.45
CA ASN A 486 -15.90 7.95 -0.65
C ASN A 486 -16.01 6.46 -0.25
N GLY A 487 -15.09 5.94 0.56
CA GLY A 487 -15.18 4.57 1.07
C GLY A 487 -16.48 4.28 1.84
N LEU A 488 -16.99 5.21 2.66
CA LEU A 488 -18.30 5.07 3.32
C LEU A 488 -19.46 5.27 2.34
N GLN A 489 -19.32 6.08 1.29
CA GLN A 489 -20.31 6.19 0.22
C GLN A 489 -20.50 4.84 -0.48
N HIS A 490 -19.40 4.17 -0.84
CA HIS A 490 -19.46 2.82 -1.42
C HIS A 490 -20.05 1.80 -0.44
N TYR A 491 -19.64 1.80 0.83
CA TYR A 491 -20.23 0.90 1.83
C TYR A 491 -21.73 1.13 2.05
N ALA A 492 -22.19 2.38 2.15
CA ALA A 492 -23.60 2.70 2.32
C ALA A 492 -24.43 2.27 1.10
N ALA A 493 -23.90 2.41 -0.11
CA ALA A 493 -24.56 1.95 -1.34
C ALA A 493 -24.63 0.41 -1.45
N LEU A 494 -23.58 -0.31 -1.03
CA LEU A 494 -23.57 -1.77 -0.98
C LEU A 494 -24.50 -2.32 0.11
N GLY A 495 -24.39 -1.76 1.33
CA GLY A 495 -25.14 -2.19 2.51
C GLY A 495 -26.60 -1.73 2.52
N GLY A 496 -26.96 -0.71 1.75
CA GLY A 496 -28.31 -0.13 1.75
C GLY A 496 -28.63 0.63 3.05
N ASP A 497 -27.62 1.19 3.71
CA ASP A 497 -27.74 1.86 5.01
C ASP A 497 -28.32 3.29 4.85
N VAL A 498 -29.59 3.49 5.19
CA VAL A 498 -30.28 4.80 5.07
C VAL A 498 -29.61 5.89 5.94
N ALA A 499 -29.35 5.58 7.21
CA ALA A 499 -28.71 6.54 8.13
C ALA A 499 -27.28 6.90 7.67
N GLY A 500 -26.52 5.91 7.20
CA GLY A 500 -25.19 6.10 6.62
C GLY A 500 -25.22 6.92 5.33
N ALA A 501 -26.14 6.59 4.42
CA ALA A 501 -26.34 7.27 3.13
C ALA A 501 -26.62 8.77 3.29
N ARG A 502 -27.40 9.16 4.30
CA ARG A 502 -27.64 10.57 4.62
C ARG A 502 -26.40 11.29 5.14
N GLN A 503 -25.56 10.64 5.96
CA GLN A 503 -24.36 11.26 6.52
C GLN A 503 -23.21 11.43 5.52
N VAL A 504 -23.27 10.69 4.41
CA VAL A 504 -22.26 10.70 3.33
C VAL A 504 -22.78 11.31 2.02
N ASN A 505 -23.87 12.09 2.11
CA ASN A 505 -24.45 12.85 1.00
C ASN A 505 -24.93 12.02 -0.20
N LEU A 506 -25.28 10.74 0.00
CA LEU A 506 -25.97 9.95 -1.02
C LEU A 506 -27.44 10.35 -1.12
N GLU A 507 -28.09 10.67 0.00
CA GLU A 507 -29.41 11.27 -0.02
C GLU A 507 -29.33 12.79 -0.26
N PRO A 508 -30.28 13.37 -1.01
CA PRO A 508 -30.33 14.81 -1.21
C PRO A 508 -30.58 15.56 0.10
N GLY A 509 -29.80 16.61 0.33
CA GLY A 509 -29.97 17.52 1.46
C GLY A 509 -29.74 18.98 1.05
N ASP A 510 -30.23 19.90 1.87
CA ASP A 510 -30.06 21.35 1.64
C ASP A 510 -28.67 21.87 2.02
N ARG A 511 -27.94 21.11 2.84
CA ARG A 511 -26.58 21.40 3.28
C ARG A 511 -25.73 20.14 3.17
N PRO A 512 -24.40 20.27 2.96
CA PRO A 512 -23.51 19.11 2.99
C PRO A 512 -23.51 18.50 4.40
N ALA A 513 -23.87 17.22 4.48
CA ALA A 513 -23.69 16.43 5.70
C ALA A 513 -22.21 16.10 5.88
N ASP A 514 -21.81 15.96 7.15
CA ASP A 514 -20.43 15.73 7.53
C ASP A 514 -20.36 14.60 8.56
N VAL A 515 -20.16 13.38 8.08
CA VAL A 515 -20.04 12.17 8.90
C VAL A 515 -19.01 12.33 10.04
N TYR A 516 -17.93 13.09 9.81
CA TYR A 516 -16.91 13.31 10.83
C TYR A 516 -17.43 14.16 11.99
N THR A 517 -18.26 15.17 11.70
CA THR A 517 -18.91 16.00 12.72
C THR A 517 -19.98 15.20 13.46
N ALA A 518 -20.78 14.40 12.75
CA ALA A 518 -21.80 13.54 13.38
C ALA A 518 -21.17 12.53 14.35
N VAL A 519 -20.08 11.87 13.96
CA VAL A 519 -19.35 10.95 14.86
C VAL A 519 -18.68 11.71 16.00
N ALA A 520 -18.10 12.88 15.75
CA ALA A 520 -17.49 13.69 16.80
C ALA A 520 -18.53 14.15 17.85
N GLU A 521 -19.72 14.56 17.44
CA GLU A 521 -20.82 14.92 18.34
C GLU A 521 -21.34 13.72 19.13
N ALA A 522 -21.49 12.56 18.49
CA ALA A 522 -21.86 11.33 19.17
C ALA A 522 -20.81 10.91 20.23
N VAL A 523 -19.52 11.03 19.91
CA VAL A 523 -18.43 10.75 20.86
C VAL A 523 -18.42 11.78 22.00
N LYS A 524 -18.58 13.07 21.71
CA LYS A 524 -18.68 14.13 22.74
C LYS A 524 -19.81 13.87 23.71
N LYS A 525 -20.99 13.50 23.21
CA LYS A 525 -22.15 13.16 24.04
C LYS A 525 -21.84 11.98 24.97
N GLN A 526 -21.26 10.90 24.44
CA GLN A 526 -20.87 9.74 25.25
C GLN A 526 -19.77 10.06 26.27
N VAL A 527 -18.83 10.95 25.93
CA VAL A 527 -17.78 11.41 26.85
C VAL A 527 -18.39 12.24 27.98
N HIS A 528 -19.32 13.14 27.67
CA HIS A 528 -20.02 13.94 28.67
C HIS A 528 -20.84 13.07 29.64
N GLU A 529 -21.58 12.09 29.13
CA GLU A 529 -22.33 11.12 29.94
C GLU A 529 -21.41 10.31 30.87
N ASP A 530 -20.27 9.80 30.36
CA ASP A 530 -19.29 9.07 31.16
C ASP A 530 -18.57 9.98 32.19
N ALA A 531 -18.39 11.28 31.87
CA ALA A 531 -17.81 12.26 32.79
C ALA A 531 -18.75 12.53 33.98
N LEU A 532 -20.05 12.65 33.73
CA LEU A 532 -21.10 12.73 34.75
C LEU A 532 -21.16 11.46 35.60
N ALA A 533 -20.96 10.29 35.00
CA ALA A 533 -20.88 9.00 35.69
C ALA A 533 -19.59 8.82 36.54
N GLY A 534 -18.69 9.80 36.54
CA GLY A 534 -17.50 9.81 37.41
C GLY A 534 -16.22 9.26 36.78
N ASN A 535 -16.19 8.97 35.47
CA ASN A 535 -14.99 8.48 34.80
C ASN A 535 -13.89 9.56 34.75
N LYS A 536 -12.74 9.29 35.39
CA LYS A 536 -11.59 10.22 35.45
C LYS A 536 -11.06 10.60 34.06
N ILE A 537 -11.05 9.67 33.10
CA ILE A 537 -10.57 9.92 31.73
C ILE A 537 -11.55 10.82 30.97
N ALA A 538 -12.84 10.57 31.12
CA ALA A 538 -13.88 11.33 30.43
C ALA A 538 -13.94 12.79 30.91
N LYS A 539 -13.76 13.03 32.22
CA LYS A 539 -13.70 14.39 32.79
C LYS A 539 -12.59 15.25 32.21
N GLU A 540 -11.45 14.66 31.89
CA GLU A 540 -10.31 15.36 31.28
C GLU A 540 -10.52 15.68 29.79
N LEU A 541 -11.34 14.88 29.12
CA LEU A 541 -11.62 15.01 27.68
C LEU A 541 -12.87 15.85 27.40
N ASP A 542 -13.77 15.98 28.37
CA ASP A 542 -15.02 16.72 28.22
C ASP A 542 -14.75 18.19 27.82
N GLY A 543 -15.49 18.68 26.84
CA GLY A 543 -15.31 20.02 26.27
C GLY A 543 -14.04 20.28 25.43
N ARG A 544 -13.02 19.41 25.45
CA ARG A 544 -11.75 19.60 24.69
C ARG A 544 -11.63 18.80 23.39
N LEU A 545 -12.50 17.81 23.17
CA LEU A 545 -12.48 17.00 21.95
C LEU A 545 -12.89 17.81 20.72
N THR A 546 -12.14 17.69 19.63
CA THR A 546 -12.41 18.38 18.36
C THR A 546 -12.74 17.37 17.25
N ARG A 547 -13.39 17.85 16.19
CA ARG A 547 -13.63 17.08 14.96
C ARG A 547 -12.34 16.48 14.38
N LYS A 548 -11.22 17.23 14.47
CA LYS A 548 -9.92 16.82 13.94
C LYS A 548 -9.38 15.53 14.59
N CYS A 549 -9.67 15.30 15.87
CA CYS A 549 -9.32 14.05 16.56
C CYS A 549 -10.03 12.80 16.00
N VAL A 550 -11.20 12.99 15.39
CA VAL A 550 -12.07 11.90 14.91
C VAL A 550 -11.96 11.70 13.40
N LYS A 551 -11.68 12.78 12.64
CA LYS A 551 -11.60 12.77 11.17
C LYS A 551 -10.70 11.65 10.64
N GLN A 552 -9.44 11.61 11.09
CA GLN A 552 -8.46 10.66 10.58
C GLN A 552 -8.84 9.19 10.91
N PRO A 553 -9.13 8.80 12.16
CA PRO A 553 -9.56 7.44 12.48
C PRO A 553 -10.80 6.96 11.71
N VAL A 554 -11.81 7.82 11.54
CA VAL A 554 -13.03 7.49 10.79
C VAL A 554 -12.71 7.29 9.31
N MET A 555 -11.91 8.19 8.72
CA MET A 555 -11.50 8.11 7.32
C MET A 555 -10.66 6.86 7.03
N THR A 556 -9.81 6.43 7.96
CA THR A 556 -8.91 5.31 7.71
C THR A 556 -9.47 3.94 8.10
N ASN A 557 -10.49 3.88 8.98
CA ASN A 557 -11.11 2.62 9.39
C ASN A 557 -11.75 1.88 8.20
N VAL A 558 -12.45 2.60 7.31
CA VAL A 558 -13.01 2.00 6.08
C VAL A 558 -11.97 1.40 5.15
N TYR A 559 -10.72 1.87 5.27
CA TYR A 559 -9.57 1.40 4.52
C TYR A 559 -8.70 0.42 5.34
N GLY A 560 -9.25 -0.17 6.41
CA GLY A 560 -8.66 -1.31 7.11
C GLY A 560 -7.69 -0.94 8.22
N VAL A 561 -7.65 0.31 8.69
CA VAL A 561 -6.85 0.66 9.87
C VAL A 561 -7.37 -0.08 11.09
N THR A 562 -6.45 -0.79 11.76
CA THR A 562 -6.73 -1.52 12.99
C THR A 562 -7.03 -0.57 14.15
N PHE A 563 -7.71 -1.07 15.17
CA PHE A 563 -7.94 -0.32 16.42
C PHE A 563 -6.65 0.26 17.02
N PHE A 564 -5.51 -0.45 16.91
CA PHE A 564 -4.22 0.04 17.38
C PHE A 564 -3.72 1.24 16.55
N GLY A 565 -3.80 1.15 15.22
CA GLY A 565 -3.47 2.27 14.33
C GLY A 565 -4.36 3.49 14.60
N ALA A 566 -5.67 3.29 14.74
CA ALA A 566 -6.61 4.35 15.10
C ALA A 566 -6.26 5.01 16.45
N LYS A 567 -5.84 4.22 17.44
CA LYS A 567 -5.38 4.74 18.73
C LYS A 567 -4.14 5.64 18.58
N GLU A 568 -3.15 5.26 17.77
CA GLU A 568 -1.95 6.07 17.53
C GLU A 568 -2.29 7.39 16.83
N GLN A 569 -3.22 7.35 15.86
CA GLN A 569 -3.71 8.55 15.19
C GLN A 569 -4.39 9.51 16.18
N VAL A 570 -5.27 8.98 17.05
CA VAL A 570 -5.90 9.78 18.11
C VAL A 570 -4.85 10.32 19.09
N GLU A 571 -3.85 9.52 19.48
CA GLU A 571 -2.78 9.96 20.39
C GLU A 571 -1.99 11.15 19.82
N ARG A 572 -1.70 11.15 18.51
CA ARG A 572 -1.06 12.28 17.82
C ARG A 572 -1.92 13.55 17.85
N GLN A 573 -3.23 13.44 17.67
CA GLN A 573 -4.11 14.60 17.75
C GLN A 573 -4.30 15.09 19.20
N LEU A 574 -4.29 14.16 20.16
CA LEU A 574 -4.36 14.49 21.58
C LEU A 574 -3.08 15.13 22.09
N SER A 575 -1.89 14.80 21.57
CA SER A 575 -0.65 15.45 22.01
C SER A 575 -0.63 16.95 21.66
N VAL A 576 -1.22 17.32 20.52
CA VAL A 576 -1.41 18.73 20.13
C VAL A 576 -2.40 19.44 21.06
N LEU A 577 -3.48 18.76 21.44
CA LEU A 577 -4.50 19.36 22.32
C LEU A 577 -4.07 19.43 23.78
N PHE A 578 -3.25 18.49 24.25
CA PHE A 578 -2.79 18.35 25.64
C PHE A 578 -1.25 18.32 25.72
N PRO A 579 -0.56 19.38 25.29
CA PRO A 579 0.91 19.44 25.30
C PRO A 579 1.48 19.30 26.73
N GLU A 580 0.73 19.69 27.76
CA GLU A 580 1.10 19.57 29.17
C GLU A 580 1.24 18.12 29.68
N LYS A 581 0.72 17.15 28.92
CA LYS A 581 0.76 15.71 29.23
C LYS A 581 1.75 14.94 28.34
N GLU A 582 2.39 15.61 27.38
CA GLU A 582 3.41 15.01 26.52
C GLU A 582 4.71 14.79 27.32
N GLY A 583 5.30 13.58 27.25
CA GLY A 583 6.58 13.25 27.91
C GLY A 583 6.53 12.75 29.37
N ARG A 584 5.36 12.64 30.02
CA ARG A 584 5.27 12.01 31.36
C ARG A 584 5.32 10.48 31.27
N LEU A 585 6.48 9.89 31.55
CA LEU A 585 6.69 8.44 31.61
C LEU A 585 6.07 7.82 32.87
N ARG A 586 4.99 7.04 32.68
CA ARG A 586 4.54 5.80 33.37
C ARG A 586 4.64 5.61 34.90
N ARG A 587 5.13 6.55 35.73
CA ARG A 587 5.44 6.25 37.15
C ARG A 587 4.52 6.84 38.23
N ASP A 588 3.52 7.65 37.87
CA ASP A 588 2.50 8.05 38.84
C ASP A 588 1.19 7.30 38.55
N GLU A 589 0.80 6.41 39.45
CA GLU A 589 -0.41 5.56 39.36
C GLU A 589 -1.72 6.37 39.31
N ASP A 590 -1.67 7.67 39.58
CA ASP A 590 -2.83 8.58 39.64
C ASP A 590 -3.01 9.52 38.42
N ILE A 591 -2.12 9.50 37.42
CA ILE A 591 -2.18 10.44 36.28
C ILE A 591 -2.76 9.77 35.02
N VAL A 592 -3.87 10.33 34.51
CA VAL A 592 -4.45 9.95 33.21
C VAL A 592 -3.46 10.27 32.08
N SER A 593 -2.88 9.23 31.48
CA SER A 593 -1.91 9.36 30.38
C SER A 593 -2.58 9.54 29.01
N LEU A 594 -1.87 10.16 28.06
CA LEU A 594 -2.32 10.32 26.66
C LEU A 594 -2.73 8.99 26.01
N ARG A 595 -2.00 7.90 26.31
CA ARG A 595 -2.31 6.55 25.83
C ARG A 595 -3.62 5.97 26.34
N MET A 596 -4.02 6.34 27.56
CA MET A 596 -5.30 5.90 28.13
C MET A 596 -6.45 6.70 27.53
N MET A 597 -6.26 8.02 27.36
CA MET A 597 -7.21 8.88 26.66
C MET A 597 -7.41 8.45 25.21
N SER A 598 -6.34 8.16 24.47
CA SER A 598 -6.44 7.73 23.07
C SER A 598 -7.16 6.40 22.92
N HIS A 599 -6.91 5.44 23.81
CA HIS A 599 -7.63 4.17 23.84
C HIS A 599 -9.12 4.34 24.10
N TYR A 600 -9.48 5.19 25.08
CA TYR A 600 -10.88 5.48 25.41
C TYR A 600 -11.61 6.18 24.26
N VAL A 601 -11.00 7.19 23.65
CA VAL A 601 -11.60 7.91 22.51
C VAL A 601 -11.75 6.99 21.30
N ALA A 602 -10.73 6.21 20.94
CA ALA A 602 -10.80 5.25 19.84
C ALA A 602 -11.94 4.23 20.05
N THR A 603 -12.12 3.76 21.29
CA THR A 603 -13.22 2.85 21.67
C THR A 603 -14.60 3.47 21.37
N LYS A 604 -14.80 4.73 21.76
CA LYS A 604 -16.06 5.44 21.54
C LYS A 604 -16.31 5.72 20.06
N ILE A 605 -15.26 6.03 19.28
CA ILE A 605 -15.35 6.22 17.82
C ILE A 605 -15.86 4.94 17.14
N PHE A 606 -15.24 3.78 17.44
CA PHE A 606 -15.63 2.51 16.83
C PHE A 606 -17.09 2.19 17.18
N LYS A 607 -17.48 2.30 18.45
CA LYS A 607 -18.87 2.05 18.86
C LYS A 607 -19.88 2.95 18.13
N SER A 608 -19.54 4.22 17.91
CA SER A 608 -20.40 5.14 17.16
C SER A 608 -20.52 4.76 15.69
N LEU A 609 -19.43 4.36 15.04
CA LEU A 609 -19.42 3.95 13.63
C LEU A 609 -20.29 2.71 13.38
N GLY A 610 -20.15 1.68 14.22
CA GLY A 610 -20.94 0.44 14.08
C GLY A 610 -22.45 0.69 14.18
N SER A 611 -22.87 1.66 15.00
CA SER A 611 -24.29 2.00 15.13
C SER A 611 -24.90 2.71 13.90
N MET A 612 -24.08 3.38 13.08
CA MET A 612 -24.54 4.16 11.93
C MET A 612 -24.54 3.36 10.61
N PHE A 613 -23.74 2.30 10.53
CA PHE A 613 -23.43 1.57 9.29
C PHE A 613 -23.51 0.05 9.51
N GLY A 614 -24.70 -0.44 9.91
CA GLY A 614 -24.92 -1.85 10.22
C GLY A 614 -24.78 -2.76 9.00
N GLY A 615 -25.29 -2.35 7.84
CA GLY A 615 -25.15 -3.07 6.58
C GLY A 615 -23.70 -3.15 6.10
N ALA A 616 -22.97 -2.04 6.19
CA ALA A 616 -21.53 -2.02 5.91
C ALA A 616 -20.74 -2.98 6.79
N GLN A 617 -21.01 -3.01 8.10
CA GLN A 617 -20.36 -3.93 9.03
C GLN A 617 -20.67 -5.40 8.68
N ALA A 618 -21.93 -5.70 8.35
CA ALA A 618 -22.33 -7.04 7.91
C ALA A 618 -21.59 -7.48 6.64
N ILE A 619 -21.39 -6.57 5.68
CA ILE A 619 -20.61 -6.83 4.46
C ILE A 619 -19.14 -7.05 4.78
N GLN A 620 -18.52 -6.23 5.64
CA GLN A 620 -17.12 -6.42 6.02
C GLN A 620 -16.88 -7.77 6.70
N HIS A 621 -17.77 -8.16 7.61
CA HIS A 621 -17.72 -9.46 8.26
C HIS A 621 -17.89 -10.59 7.23
N TRP A 622 -18.84 -10.45 6.29
CA TRP A 622 -19.03 -11.43 5.20
C TRP A 622 -17.79 -11.55 4.30
N LEU A 623 -17.16 -10.43 3.91
CA LEU A 623 -15.90 -10.42 3.15
C LEU A 623 -14.79 -11.13 3.94
N GLY A 624 -14.67 -10.83 5.24
CA GLY A 624 -13.70 -11.48 6.15
C GLY A 624 -13.88 -12.99 6.22
N GLN A 625 -15.11 -13.48 6.33
CA GLN A 625 -15.43 -14.90 6.29
C GLN A 625 -15.08 -15.55 4.94
N CYS A 626 -15.35 -14.87 3.83
CA CYS A 626 -14.98 -15.37 2.51
C CYS A 626 -13.45 -15.48 2.37
N ALA A 627 -12.70 -14.46 2.80
CA ALA A 627 -11.25 -14.48 2.79
C ALA A 627 -10.67 -15.57 3.71
N ASP A 628 -11.27 -15.83 4.87
CA ASP A 628 -10.89 -16.94 5.77
C ASP A 628 -11.00 -18.30 5.08
N ARG A 629 -12.13 -18.57 4.42
CA ARG A 629 -12.36 -19.82 3.69
C ARG A 629 -11.38 -19.96 2.52
N VAL A 630 -11.15 -18.88 1.76
CA VAL A 630 -10.21 -18.89 0.63
C VAL A 630 -8.76 -19.09 1.09
N ALA A 631 -8.32 -18.38 2.13
CA ALA A 631 -6.94 -18.47 2.62
C ALA A 631 -6.61 -19.82 3.28
N THR A 632 -7.64 -20.62 3.61
CA THR A 632 -7.50 -21.96 4.21
C THR A 632 -7.95 -23.07 3.25
N CYS A 633 -8.09 -22.77 1.94
CA CYS A 633 -8.52 -23.75 0.96
C CYS A 633 -7.37 -24.48 0.25
N LEU A 634 -7.67 -25.70 -0.18
CA LEU A 634 -6.85 -26.55 -1.05
C LEU A 634 -7.63 -26.87 -2.33
N THR A 635 -6.94 -26.79 -3.46
CA THR A 635 -7.51 -27.13 -4.77
C THR A 635 -7.59 -28.65 -4.97
N PRO A 636 -8.50 -29.15 -5.83
CA PRO A 636 -8.57 -30.58 -6.16
C PRO A 636 -7.25 -31.16 -6.64
N GLU A 637 -6.46 -30.38 -7.40
CA GLU A 637 -5.15 -30.80 -7.91
C GLU A 637 -4.13 -30.95 -6.77
N GLN A 638 -4.11 -30.01 -5.82
CA GLN A 638 -3.25 -30.11 -4.64
C GLN A 638 -3.64 -31.31 -3.78
N ILE A 639 -4.94 -31.56 -3.60
CA ILE A 639 -5.42 -32.72 -2.83
C ILE A 639 -4.97 -34.01 -3.52
N LYS A 640 -5.18 -34.14 -4.85
CA LYS A 640 -4.71 -35.30 -5.62
C LYS A 640 -3.21 -35.54 -5.49
N GLN A 641 -2.40 -34.47 -5.56
CA GLN A 641 -0.94 -34.57 -5.39
C GLN A 641 -0.56 -35.07 -4.00
N LEU A 642 -1.20 -34.55 -2.95
CA LEU A 642 -0.98 -34.98 -1.57
C LEU A 642 -1.34 -36.46 -1.42
N THR A 643 -2.50 -36.88 -1.93
CA THR A 643 -2.94 -38.28 -1.86
C THR A 643 -2.08 -39.22 -2.71
N SER A 644 -1.57 -38.79 -3.87
CA SER A 644 -0.73 -39.64 -4.74
C SER A 644 0.69 -39.81 -4.20
N SER A 645 1.23 -38.78 -3.55
CA SER A 645 2.58 -38.81 -2.99
C SER A 645 2.72 -39.74 -1.78
N GLU A 646 1.60 -40.06 -1.10
CA GLU A 646 1.56 -41.02 0.00
C GLU A 646 1.56 -42.49 -0.49
N THR A 647 1.28 -42.74 -1.78
CA THR A 647 1.25 -44.09 -2.38
C THR A 647 2.58 -44.57 -2.99
N GLU A 648 3.59 -43.71 -3.13
CA GLU A 648 4.93 -44.14 -3.58
C GLU A 648 5.79 -44.60 -2.39
N GLU A 649 5.95 -45.91 -2.23
CA GLU A 649 6.95 -46.49 -1.32
C GLU A 649 8.35 -45.93 -1.64
N ILE A 650 8.91 -45.15 -0.70
CA ILE A 650 10.28 -44.65 -0.76
C ILE A 650 11.24 -45.85 -0.90
N PRO A 651 12.04 -45.97 -1.97
CA PRO A 651 13.07 -47.01 -2.06
C PRO A 651 14.14 -46.72 -1.00
N GLN A 652 14.32 -47.66 -0.06
CA GLN A 652 15.35 -47.61 0.98
C GLN A 652 16.75 -47.41 0.37
N LYS A 653 17.23 -46.16 0.29
CA LYS A 653 18.65 -45.89 0.10
C LYS A 653 19.40 -46.23 1.39
N LYS A 654 20.00 -47.42 1.41
CA LYS A 654 21.01 -47.85 2.39
C LYS A 654 22.12 -46.80 2.48
N SER A 655 22.15 -46.04 3.58
CA SER A 655 23.29 -45.16 3.88
C SER A 655 24.49 -46.00 4.31
N ARG A 656 25.61 -45.79 3.61
CA ARG A 656 26.92 -46.36 3.95
C ARG A 656 27.40 -45.73 5.26
N LYS A 657 27.63 -46.57 6.28
CA LYS A 657 28.31 -46.23 7.52
C LYS A 657 29.78 -45.90 7.26
N GLY A 658 30.23 -44.76 7.79
CA GLY A 658 31.63 -44.36 7.94
C GLY A 658 31.72 -43.19 8.92
N ALA A 659 32.35 -43.44 10.07
CA ALA A 659 32.45 -42.60 11.29
C ALA A 659 33.13 -41.22 11.03
N SER A 660 32.95 -40.15 11.82
CA SER A 660 33.29 -40.06 13.25
C SER A 660 33.02 -38.66 13.86
N ARG A 661 32.35 -38.62 15.03
CA ARG A 661 32.52 -37.78 16.26
C ARG A 661 32.39 -36.23 16.16
N LYS A 662 31.71 -35.46 17.04
CA LYS A 662 31.28 -35.51 18.48
C LYS A 662 30.10 -34.48 18.61
N LYS A 663 28.90 -34.76 19.13
CA LYS A 663 28.36 -34.62 20.53
C LYS A 663 28.93 -33.42 21.32
N ASP A 664 28.13 -32.55 21.95
CA ASP A 664 27.16 -32.79 23.04
C ASP A 664 25.85 -31.95 22.85
N GLN A 665 24.60 -32.40 23.00
CA GLN A 665 23.79 -33.01 24.10
C GLN A 665 23.49 -32.13 25.32
N GLU A 666 22.28 -31.55 25.36
CA GLU A 666 21.39 -31.31 26.53
C GLU A 666 20.10 -30.62 26.02
N GLY A 667 18.84 -30.95 26.34
CA GLY A 667 18.24 -31.99 27.18
C GLY A 667 16.72 -32.06 26.89
N GLN A 668 16.24 -33.24 26.52
CA GLN A 668 14.84 -33.57 26.27
C GLN A 668 14.21 -34.01 27.62
N VAL A 669 13.25 -33.23 28.13
CA VAL A 669 12.39 -33.66 29.25
C VAL A 669 10.97 -33.76 28.73
N ILE A 670 10.51 -35.00 28.62
CA ILE A 670 9.12 -35.39 28.35
C ILE A 670 8.34 -35.17 29.65
N SER A 671 7.43 -34.20 29.67
CA SER A 671 6.35 -34.16 30.66
C SER A 671 5.06 -34.59 30.00
N SER A 672 4.58 -35.76 30.40
CA SER A 672 3.24 -36.27 30.18
C SER A 672 2.20 -35.35 30.85
N GLY A 673 1.35 -34.71 30.06
CA GLY A 673 0.23 -33.94 30.57
C GLY A 673 -0.62 -33.28 29.48
N GLY A 674 -1.85 -33.77 29.28
CA GLY A 674 -2.94 -33.03 28.65
C GLY A 674 -3.23 -33.36 27.18
N THR A 675 -4.43 -33.88 26.93
CA THR A 675 -5.05 -34.26 25.65
C THR A 675 -5.38 -33.09 24.71
N SER A 676 -4.49 -32.11 24.56
CA SER A 676 -4.69 -30.93 23.68
C SER A 676 -3.61 -30.72 22.61
N SER A 677 -2.69 -31.67 22.41
CA SER A 677 -1.55 -31.50 21.49
C SER A 677 -1.84 -31.84 20.02
N SER A 678 -2.80 -32.73 19.72
CA SER A 678 -3.00 -33.24 18.35
C SER A 678 -3.58 -32.21 17.37
N ASP A 679 -4.47 -31.33 17.83
CA ASP A 679 -5.12 -30.35 16.94
C ASP A 679 -4.13 -29.24 16.51
N ARG A 680 -3.18 -28.88 17.38
CA ARG A 680 -2.15 -27.86 17.09
C ARG A 680 -1.12 -28.38 16.08
N GLU A 681 -0.70 -29.64 16.24
CA GLU A 681 0.18 -30.32 15.29
C GLU A 681 -0.46 -30.43 13.89
N SER A 682 -1.77 -30.68 13.79
CA SER A 682 -2.49 -30.75 12.50
C SER A 682 -2.56 -29.42 11.73
N LEU A 683 -2.62 -28.29 12.44
CA LEU A 683 -2.63 -26.97 11.80
C LEU A 683 -1.24 -26.59 11.31
N ASP A 684 -0.21 -26.88 12.10
CA ASP A 684 1.18 -26.56 11.76
C ASP A 684 1.69 -27.40 10.57
N THR A 685 1.19 -28.62 10.39
CA THR A 685 1.44 -29.41 9.17
C THR A 685 0.66 -28.93 7.95
N ALA A 686 -0.53 -28.35 8.12
CA ALA A 686 -1.37 -27.87 7.02
C ALA A 686 -1.01 -26.45 6.52
N LYS A 687 -0.47 -25.58 7.38
CA LYS A 687 -0.09 -24.19 7.03
C LYS A 687 0.75 -24.04 5.74
N PRO A 688 1.76 -24.89 5.46
CA PRO A 688 2.56 -24.78 4.23
C PRO A 688 1.78 -25.13 2.94
N LEU A 689 0.59 -25.74 3.04
CA LEU A 689 -0.20 -26.20 1.91
C LEU A 689 -1.13 -25.11 1.34
N PHE A 690 -1.47 -24.10 2.14
CA PHE A 690 -2.39 -23.04 1.76
C PHE A 690 -1.75 -22.03 0.82
N LYS A 691 -1.97 -22.19 -0.49
CA LYS A 691 -1.36 -21.35 -1.54
C LYS A 691 -2.37 -20.47 -2.28
N SER A 692 -3.66 -20.67 -2.02
CA SER A 692 -4.77 -19.95 -2.64
C SER A 692 -4.89 -18.54 -2.08
N THR A 693 -4.83 -17.55 -2.97
CA THR A 693 -5.02 -16.14 -2.63
C THR A 693 -6.44 -15.69 -3.01
N VAL A 694 -6.91 -14.60 -2.40
CA VAL A 694 -8.19 -13.98 -2.77
C VAL A 694 -8.04 -13.29 -4.12
N VAL A 695 -8.93 -13.65 -5.05
CA VAL A 695 -8.99 -13.10 -6.41
C VAL A 695 -10.42 -12.77 -6.76
N TRP A 696 -10.67 -11.53 -7.18
CA TRP A 696 -11.98 -11.09 -7.68
C TRP A 696 -11.82 -10.26 -8.95
N THR A 697 -12.92 -10.04 -9.64
CA THR A 697 -12.96 -9.23 -10.85
C THR A 697 -13.76 -7.94 -10.60
N THR A 698 -13.21 -6.78 -10.96
CA THR A 698 -13.93 -5.50 -10.84
C THR A 698 -15.09 -5.43 -11.86
N PRO A 699 -16.07 -4.52 -11.70
CA PRO A 699 -17.11 -4.31 -12.70
C PRO A 699 -16.57 -3.98 -14.10
N LEU A 700 -15.39 -3.35 -14.19
CA LEU A 700 -14.64 -3.09 -15.44
C LEU A 700 -13.83 -4.29 -15.94
N ARG A 701 -14.08 -5.50 -15.43
CA ARG A 701 -13.40 -6.76 -15.79
C ARG A 701 -11.89 -6.81 -15.48
N LEU A 702 -11.39 -5.93 -14.61
CA LEU A 702 -10.00 -6.00 -14.13
C LEU A 702 -9.87 -7.10 -13.07
N PRO A 703 -9.00 -8.11 -13.24
CA PRO A 703 -8.73 -9.07 -12.18
C PRO A 703 -7.84 -8.46 -11.10
N VAL A 704 -8.31 -8.48 -9.86
CA VAL A 704 -7.57 -8.04 -8.67
C VAL A 704 -7.12 -9.26 -7.89
N VAL A 705 -5.82 -9.34 -7.60
CA VAL A 705 -5.18 -10.47 -6.92
C VAL A 705 -4.44 -9.94 -5.69
N GLN A 706 -4.78 -10.46 -4.51
CA GLN A 706 -4.04 -10.10 -3.29
C GLN A 706 -2.65 -10.75 -3.29
N PRO A 707 -1.55 -9.99 -3.14
CA PRO A 707 -0.19 -10.52 -3.22
C PRO A 707 0.38 -11.01 -1.87
N TYR A 708 -0.45 -11.14 -0.83
CA TYR A 708 0.02 -11.36 0.54
C TYR A 708 0.42 -12.82 0.81
N ARG A 709 1.73 -13.08 0.76
CA ARG A 709 2.35 -14.40 0.99
C ARG A 709 3.39 -14.39 2.11
N LYS A 710 3.64 -15.54 2.71
CA LYS A 710 4.71 -15.78 3.68
C LYS A 710 5.90 -16.42 2.97
N SER A 711 6.90 -15.61 2.64
CA SER A 711 8.11 -16.06 1.96
C SER A 711 9.20 -16.47 2.94
N SER A 712 9.81 -17.64 2.73
CA SER A 712 11.01 -18.04 3.46
C SER A 712 12.20 -17.15 3.08
N SER A 713 13.04 -16.81 4.05
CA SER A 713 14.30 -16.13 3.78
C SER A 713 15.24 -17.02 2.96
N LYS A 714 15.92 -16.43 1.97
CA LYS A 714 16.95 -17.09 1.19
C LYS A 714 18.28 -16.36 1.37
N GLU A 715 19.31 -17.10 1.76
CA GLU A 715 20.67 -16.58 1.82
C GLU A 715 21.31 -16.64 0.42
N VAL A 716 21.73 -15.48 -0.09
CA VAL A 716 22.45 -15.34 -1.35
C VAL A 716 23.89 -14.91 -1.04
N LYS A 717 24.85 -15.79 -1.36
CA LYS A 717 26.27 -15.45 -1.33
C LYS A 717 26.57 -14.41 -2.41
N THR A 718 27.15 -13.27 -2.01
CA THR A 718 27.60 -12.21 -2.92
C THR A 718 29.07 -11.85 -2.69
N SER A 719 29.62 -10.96 -3.50
CA SER A 719 31.03 -10.56 -3.41
C SER A 719 31.38 -9.72 -2.18
N LEU A 720 30.40 -9.05 -1.57
CA LEU A 720 30.59 -8.22 -0.37
C LEU A 720 30.26 -8.98 0.93
N GLN A 721 29.09 -9.62 0.97
CA GLN A 721 28.62 -10.39 2.12
C GLN A 721 27.54 -11.37 1.70
N ASN A 722 27.16 -12.30 2.58
CA ASN A 722 25.95 -13.09 2.37
C ASN A 722 24.72 -12.23 2.70
N LEU A 723 23.79 -12.14 1.75
CA LEU A 723 22.56 -11.37 1.90
C LEU A 723 21.40 -12.32 2.16
N THR A 724 20.76 -12.17 3.31
CA THR A 724 19.47 -12.80 3.59
C THR A 724 18.38 -11.95 2.97
N LEU A 725 17.65 -12.51 2.00
CA LEU A 725 16.63 -11.81 1.22
C LEU A 725 15.32 -12.58 1.25
N HIS A 726 14.21 -11.85 1.29
CA HIS A 726 12.87 -12.40 1.16
C HIS A 726 12.36 -12.13 -0.26
N GLU A 727 11.95 -13.17 -0.98
CA GLU A 727 11.32 -13.02 -2.29
C GLU A 727 10.09 -13.93 -2.35
N PRO A 728 8.88 -13.39 -2.14
CA PRO A 728 7.65 -14.14 -2.25
C PRO A 728 7.49 -14.78 -3.63
N GLN A 729 7.20 -16.07 -3.65
CA GLN A 729 6.92 -16.83 -4.85
C GLN A 729 5.46 -17.25 -4.89
N VAL A 730 4.95 -17.53 -6.09
CA VAL A 730 3.56 -17.97 -6.30
C VAL A 730 3.22 -19.26 -5.53
N TRP A 731 4.23 -20.10 -5.27
CA TRP A 731 4.06 -21.35 -4.52
C TRP A 731 4.26 -21.20 -3.00
N ASP A 732 4.61 -20.02 -2.51
CA ASP A 732 4.73 -19.76 -1.08
C ASP A 732 3.33 -19.71 -0.44
N PRO A 733 3.22 -20.16 0.83
CA PRO A 733 1.94 -20.14 1.53
C PRO A 733 1.42 -18.72 1.70
N VAL A 734 0.11 -18.54 1.69
CA VAL A 734 -0.51 -17.23 1.87
C VAL A 734 -0.44 -16.78 3.32
N SER A 735 -0.31 -15.47 3.54
CA SER A 735 -0.46 -14.91 4.88
C SER A 735 -1.94 -14.76 5.18
N LYS A 736 -2.52 -15.76 5.84
CA LYS A 736 -3.94 -15.77 6.24
C LYS A 736 -4.35 -14.42 6.85
N ARG A 737 -3.71 -14.01 7.94
CA ARG A 737 -3.96 -12.72 8.60
C ARG A 737 -4.04 -11.55 7.62
N LYS A 738 -3.01 -11.34 6.78
CA LYS A 738 -2.98 -10.21 5.83
C LYS A 738 -4.08 -10.30 4.76
N GLN A 739 -4.41 -11.50 4.27
CA GLN A 739 -5.48 -11.70 3.28
C GLN A 739 -6.84 -11.26 3.84
N LEU A 740 -7.19 -11.75 5.03
CA LEU A 740 -8.44 -11.37 5.71
C LEU A 740 -8.49 -9.87 5.99
N GLN A 741 -7.41 -9.33 6.56
CA GLN A 741 -7.37 -7.95 7.00
C GLN A 741 -7.40 -6.96 5.83
N ALA A 742 -6.84 -7.32 4.68
CA ALA A 742 -6.76 -6.41 3.55
C ALA A 742 -7.89 -6.61 2.52
N PHE A 743 -8.76 -7.62 2.67
CA PHE A 743 -9.78 -7.88 1.65
C PHE A 743 -10.89 -6.82 1.61
N PRO A 744 -11.57 -6.49 2.73
CA PRO A 744 -12.55 -5.39 2.73
C PRO A 744 -12.01 -4.06 2.17
N PRO A 745 -10.84 -3.54 2.61
CA PRO A 745 -10.36 -2.26 2.10
C PRO A 745 -9.91 -2.33 0.64
N ASN A 746 -9.26 -3.42 0.20
CA ASN A 746 -8.87 -3.55 -1.20
C ASN A 746 -10.09 -3.68 -2.13
N PHE A 747 -11.16 -4.33 -1.67
CA PHE A 747 -12.41 -4.43 -2.41
C PHE A 747 -13.02 -3.04 -2.63
N ILE A 748 -13.14 -2.22 -1.57
CA ILE A 748 -13.64 -0.84 -1.70
C ILE A 748 -12.72 0.02 -2.58
N HIS A 749 -11.40 -0.04 -2.39
CA HIS A 749 -10.46 0.67 -3.26
C HIS A 749 -10.62 0.32 -4.74
N SER A 750 -10.96 -0.93 -5.05
CA SER A 750 -11.22 -1.38 -6.42
C SER A 750 -12.53 -0.82 -7.00
N LEU A 751 -13.54 -0.58 -6.15
CA LEU A 751 -14.78 0.08 -6.54
C LEU A 751 -14.59 1.58 -6.74
N ASP A 752 -13.85 2.26 -5.87
CA ASP A 752 -13.49 3.67 -6.04
C ASP A 752 -12.76 3.88 -7.38
N ALA A 753 -11.79 3.02 -7.67
CA ALA A 753 -11.03 3.05 -8.91
C ALA A 753 -11.92 2.79 -10.14
N THR A 754 -12.88 1.87 -10.02
CA THR A 754 -13.85 1.57 -11.08
C THR A 754 -14.75 2.79 -11.34
N HIS A 755 -15.26 3.44 -10.30
CA HIS A 755 -16.07 4.65 -10.43
C HIS A 755 -15.28 5.80 -11.08
N MET A 756 -14.02 6.00 -10.69
CA MET A 756 -13.13 6.98 -11.32
C MET A 756 -12.89 6.68 -12.81
N LEU A 757 -12.55 5.44 -13.17
CA LEU A 757 -12.29 5.07 -14.57
C LEU A 757 -13.55 5.15 -15.45
N LEU A 758 -14.70 4.74 -14.94
CA LEU A 758 -15.99 4.91 -15.62
C LEU A 758 -16.31 6.39 -15.84
N SER A 759 -16.09 7.23 -14.83
CA SER A 759 -16.29 8.67 -14.93
C SER A 759 -15.35 9.30 -15.96
N ALA A 760 -14.08 8.88 -15.99
CA ALA A 760 -13.10 9.32 -16.98
C ALA A 760 -13.51 8.95 -18.41
N LEU A 761 -14.03 7.74 -18.61
CA LEU A 761 -14.55 7.29 -19.90
C LEU A 761 -15.71 8.15 -20.39
N LYS A 762 -16.74 8.32 -19.55
CA LYS A 762 -17.92 9.14 -19.87
C LYS A 762 -17.55 10.60 -20.17
N CYS A 763 -16.62 11.18 -19.40
CA CYS A 763 -16.12 12.53 -19.66
C CYS A 763 -15.39 12.62 -21.01
N ASN A 764 -14.57 11.62 -21.33
CA ASN A 764 -13.82 11.59 -22.59
C ASN A 764 -14.74 11.41 -23.82
N GLU A 765 -15.78 10.58 -23.74
CA GLU A 765 -16.80 10.44 -24.81
C GLU A 765 -17.49 11.76 -25.14
N VAL A 766 -17.64 12.60 -24.13
CA VAL A 766 -18.29 13.90 -24.18
C VAL A 766 -17.31 15.04 -24.57
N GLY A 767 -16.00 14.77 -24.63
CA GLY A 767 -14.98 15.79 -24.90
C GLY A 767 -14.70 16.73 -23.71
N MET A 768 -14.97 16.27 -22.48
CA MET A 768 -14.62 16.98 -21.26
C MET A 768 -13.22 16.63 -20.78
N THR A 769 -12.53 17.63 -20.23
CA THR A 769 -11.24 17.42 -19.56
C THR A 769 -11.51 16.85 -18.17
N PHE A 770 -10.91 15.70 -17.88
CA PHE A 770 -11.09 15.02 -16.59
C PHE A 770 -9.74 14.59 -16.04
N ALA A 771 -9.40 15.12 -14.87
CA ALA A 771 -8.29 14.64 -14.06
C ALA A 771 -8.82 14.14 -12.71
N ALA A 772 -8.07 13.26 -12.06
CA ALA A 772 -8.47 12.72 -10.78
C ALA A 772 -7.28 12.55 -9.84
N ILE A 773 -7.53 12.71 -8.55
CA ILE A 773 -6.70 12.24 -7.44
C ILE A 773 -7.59 11.29 -6.63
N HIS A 774 -7.65 10.03 -7.06
CA HIS A 774 -8.49 9.01 -6.42
C HIS A 774 -9.96 9.42 -6.33
N ASP A 775 -10.42 9.92 -5.19
CA ASP A 775 -11.78 10.35 -4.86
C ASP A 775 -12.04 11.86 -5.02
N SER A 776 -11.07 12.59 -5.57
CA SER A 776 -11.18 13.99 -5.97
C SER A 776 -11.14 14.12 -7.49
N PHE A 777 -12.21 14.67 -8.09
CA PHE A 777 -12.39 14.74 -9.54
C PHE A 777 -12.37 16.18 -10.06
N TRP A 778 -11.55 16.42 -11.08
CA TRP A 778 -11.18 17.76 -11.51
C TRP A 778 -11.57 18.00 -12.96
N THR A 779 -12.16 19.16 -13.22
CA THR A 779 -12.51 19.62 -14.57
C THR A 779 -12.48 21.15 -14.66
N HIS A 780 -12.80 21.72 -15.83
CA HIS A 780 -12.92 23.17 -16.00
C HIS A 780 -14.18 23.70 -15.35
N ALA A 781 -14.14 24.95 -14.86
CA ALA A 781 -15.27 25.55 -14.13
C ALA A 781 -16.61 25.54 -14.89
N CYS A 782 -16.60 25.65 -16.22
CA CYS A 782 -17.81 25.60 -17.05
C CYS A 782 -18.47 24.21 -17.10
N ASP A 783 -17.69 23.15 -16.86
CA ASP A 783 -18.11 21.76 -17.05
C ASP A 783 -18.49 21.09 -15.72
N VAL A 784 -18.36 21.77 -14.57
CA VAL A 784 -18.57 21.18 -13.23
C VAL A 784 -19.99 20.64 -13.04
N ASP A 785 -21.02 21.37 -13.46
CA ASP A 785 -22.41 20.89 -13.34
C ASP A 785 -22.62 19.60 -14.13
N ARG A 786 -22.02 19.53 -15.33
CA ARG A 786 -22.07 18.37 -16.21
C ARG A 786 -21.27 17.20 -15.64
N LEU A 787 -20.09 17.47 -15.08
CA LEU A 787 -19.28 16.49 -14.37
C LEU A 787 -20.11 15.87 -13.25
N ASN A 788 -20.69 16.69 -12.37
CA ASN A 788 -21.47 16.20 -11.24
C ASN A 788 -22.64 15.31 -11.66
N SER A 789 -23.31 15.60 -12.77
CA SER A 789 -24.31 14.68 -13.34
C SER A 789 -23.71 13.35 -13.79
N LEU A 790 -22.61 13.38 -14.55
CA LEU A 790 -21.93 12.17 -15.02
C LEU A 790 -21.38 11.30 -13.87
N LEU A 791 -20.90 11.92 -12.79
CA LEU A 791 -20.40 11.23 -11.60
C LEU A 791 -21.52 10.44 -10.91
N ARG A 792 -22.69 11.08 -10.74
CA ARG A 792 -23.90 10.45 -10.18
C ARG A 792 -24.39 9.32 -11.08
N ASP A 793 -24.44 9.55 -12.39
CA ASP A 793 -24.84 8.53 -13.36
C ASP A 793 -23.90 7.32 -13.34
N ALA A 794 -22.58 7.54 -13.30
CA ALA A 794 -21.59 6.46 -13.20
C ALA A 794 -21.70 5.68 -11.88
N PHE A 795 -21.95 6.37 -10.76
CA PHE A 795 -22.13 5.72 -9.46
C PHE A 795 -23.39 4.84 -9.42
N VAL A 796 -24.52 5.36 -9.94
CA VAL A 796 -25.80 4.65 -10.00
C VAL A 796 -25.75 3.49 -10.99
N GLU A 797 -25.08 3.65 -12.12
CA GLU A 797 -24.87 2.55 -13.08
C GLU A 797 -24.07 1.41 -12.44
N MET A 798 -22.98 1.74 -11.74
CA MET A 798 -22.13 0.74 -11.10
C MET A 798 -22.84 0.02 -9.94
N HIS A 799 -23.47 0.75 -9.02
CA HIS A 799 -24.16 0.18 -7.84
C HIS A 799 -25.61 -0.25 -8.12
N GLY A 800 -26.10 -0.05 -9.35
CA GLY A 800 -27.37 -0.59 -9.83
C GLY A 800 -27.30 -2.10 -10.07
N GLU A 801 -26.09 -2.64 -10.26
CA GLU A 801 -25.82 -4.07 -10.33
C GLU A 801 -25.63 -4.67 -8.93
N ASP A 802 -25.96 -5.95 -8.75
CA ASP A 802 -25.66 -6.67 -7.50
C ASP A 802 -24.18 -7.10 -7.48
N ILE A 803 -23.31 -6.17 -7.07
CA ILE A 803 -21.85 -6.37 -7.03
C ILE A 803 -21.48 -7.49 -6.03
N VAL A 804 -22.12 -7.52 -4.86
CA VAL A 804 -21.79 -8.49 -3.80
C VAL A 804 -22.33 -9.89 -4.15
N GLY A 805 -23.53 -9.97 -4.72
CA GLY A 805 -24.08 -11.21 -5.27
C GLY A 805 -23.20 -11.77 -6.39
N ARG A 806 -22.79 -10.93 -7.36
CA ARG A 806 -21.85 -11.33 -8.42
C ARG A 806 -20.52 -11.84 -7.86
N LEU A 807 -19.97 -11.17 -6.85
CA LEU A 807 -18.74 -11.60 -6.18
C LEU A 807 -18.91 -12.99 -5.56
N ARG A 808 -20.05 -13.26 -4.92
CA ARG A 808 -20.36 -14.57 -4.37
C ARG A 808 -20.43 -15.65 -5.46
N GLU A 809 -21.11 -15.38 -6.57
CA GLU A 809 -21.20 -16.30 -7.71
C GLU A 809 -19.82 -16.56 -8.34
N GLU A 810 -18.98 -15.52 -8.45
CA GLU A 810 -17.59 -15.65 -8.90
C GLU A 810 -16.81 -16.57 -7.97
N PHE A 811 -16.92 -16.38 -6.66
CA PHE A 811 -16.24 -17.22 -5.66
C PHE A 811 -16.72 -18.67 -5.69
N GLN A 812 -18.03 -18.90 -5.76
CA GLN A 812 -18.59 -20.25 -5.88
C GLN A 812 -18.08 -20.96 -7.14
N THR A 813 -18.00 -20.25 -8.26
CA THR A 813 -17.53 -20.81 -9.53
C THR A 813 -16.02 -21.09 -9.50
N ARG A 814 -15.23 -20.11 -9.03
CA ARG A 814 -13.76 -20.16 -9.01
C ARG A 814 -13.22 -21.22 -8.06
N TYR A 815 -13.84 -21.36 -6.88
CA TYR A 815 -13.40 -22.29 -5.84
C TYR A 815 -14.25 -23.58 -5.80
N LYS A 816 -14.99 -23.89 -6.87
CA LYS A 816 -15.78 -25.12 -6.97
C LYS A 816 -14.88 -26.35 -6.81
N GLY A 817 -15.32 -27.31 -6.00
CA GLY A 817 -14.59 -28.55 -5.72
C GLY A 817 -13.37 -28.40 -4.79
N CYS A 818 -13.04 -27.18 -4.36
CA CYS A 818 -12.00 -26.97 -3.36
C CYS A 818 -12.50 -27.37 -1.96
N MET A 819 -11.56 -27.67 -1.05
CA MET A 819 -11.84 -27.99 0.36
C MET A 819 -11.18 -26.94 1.25
N HIS A 820 -11.80 -26.52 2.35
CA HIS A 820 -11.17 -25.63 3.33
C HIS A 820 -11.11 -26.20 4.73
N LEU A 821 -10.14 -25.71 5.49
CA LEU A 821 -9.96 -26.07 6.89
C LEU A 821 -10.75 -25.12 7.80
N ALA A 822 -11.97 -25.52 8.15
CA ALA A 822 -12.84 -24.75 9.02
C ALA A 822 -12.43 -24.86 10.50
N THR A 823 -12.67 -23.79 11.26
CA THR A 823 -12.47 -23.76 12.72
C THR A 823 -13.82 -23.82 13.42
N VAL A 824 -14.05 -24.90 14.17
CA VAL A 824 -15.33 -25.17 14.85
C VAL A 824 -15.15 -25.07 16.36
N ASN A 825 -16.18 -24.57 17.05
CA ASN A 825 -16.19 -24.55 18.50
C ASN A 825 -16.28 -25.99 19.06
N ARG A 826 -15.29 -26.37 19.85
CA ARG A 826 -15.22 -27.70 20.50
C ARG A 826 -16.44 -28.00 21.38
N ASP A 827 -16.98 -26.97 22.03
CA ASP A 827 -18.07 -27.14 23.00
C ASP A 827 -19.45 -27.22 22.34
N SER A 828 -19.53 -26.96 21.02
CA SER A 828 -20.75 -27.13 20.22
C SER A 828 -21.18 -28.60 20.13
N LYS A 829 -22.47 -28.84 19.82
CA LYS A 829 -23.01 -30.20 19.64
C LYS A 829 -22.22 -30.98 18.57
N VAL A 830 -21.94 -30.32 17.45
CA VAL A 830 -21.17 -30.86 16.32
C VAL A 830 -19.72 -31.12 16.71
N GLY A 831 -19.11 -30.18 17.44
CA GLY A 831 -17.73 -30.33 17.88
C GLY A 831 -17.50 -31.54 18.79
N LYS A 832 -18.47 -31.86 19.66
CA LYS A 832 -18.41 -33.06 20.51
C LYS A 832 -18.50 -34.35 19.71
N LYS A 833 -19.43 -34.44 18.75
CA LYS A 833 -19.59 -35.62 17.88
C LYS A 833 -18.39 -35.87 16.98
N ILE A 834 -17.77 -34.82 16.45
CA ILE A 834 -16.53 -34.96 15.65
C ILE A 834 -15.41 -35.51 16.53
N ILE A 835 -15.32 -35.11 17.80
CA ILE A 835 -14.33 -35.66 18.74
C ILE A 835 -14.61 -37.14 19.03
N GLU A 836 -15.86 -37.51 19.25
CA GLU A 836 -16.26 -38.91 19.46
C GLU A 836 -15.86 -39.77 18.26
N TYR A 837 -16.20 -39.33 17.03
CA TYR A 837 -15.81 -40.01 15.79
C TYR A 837 -14.28 -40.13 15.64
N ARG A 838 -13.52 -39.07 15.94
CA ARG A 838 -12.04 -39.11 15.90
C ARG A 838 -11.45 -40.08 16.92
N GLN A 839 -12.11 -40.28 18.06
CA GLN A 839 -11.67 -41.26 19.07
C GLN A 839 -11.93 -42.69 18.60
N GLU A 840 -13.07 -42.94 17.95
CA GLU A 840 -13.42 -44.25 17.38
C GLU A 840 -12.47 -44.65 16.24
N MET A 841 -12.12 -43.70 15.37
CA MET A 841 -11.29 -43.94 14.18
C MET A 841 -9.78 -43.72 14.41
N LYS A 842 -9.34 -43.58 15.67
CA LYS A 842 -7.98 -43.19 16.05
C LYS A 842 -6.88 -44.14 15.53
N GLU A 843 -7.15 -45.45 15.47
CA GLU A 843 -6.22 -46.46 14.95
C GLU A 843 -6.15 -46.45 13.41
N ALA A 844 -7.24 -46.10 12.73
CA ALA A 844 -7.28 -45.96 11.26
C ALA A 844 -6.54 -44.69 10.81
N PHE A 845 -6.76 -43.56 11.50
CA PHE A 845 -6.09 -42.29 11.19
C PHE A 845 -4.59 -42.26 11.53
N LYS A 846 -4.12 -43.10 12.46
CA LYS A 846 -2.69 -43.20 12.82
C LYS A 846 -1.78 -43.70 11.69
N LYS A 847 -2.33 -44.38 10.68
CA LYS A 847 -1.57 -44.98 9.56
C LYS A 847 -1.45 -44.07 8.33
N VAL A 848 -2.27 -43.02 8.23
CA VAL A 848 -2.38 -42.17 7.05
C VAL A 848 -2.47 -40.72 7.52
N GLY A 849 -1.38 -39.97 7.39
CA GLY A 849 -1.23 -38.62 7.94
C GLY A 849 -2.20 -37.56 7.39
N SER A 850 -2.93 -37.89 6.30
CA SER A 850 -3.94 -37.04 5.67
C SER A 850 -5.32 -37.74 5.46
N ALA A 851 -5.61 -38.84 6.18
CA ALA A 851 -6.79 -39.66 5.89
C ALA A 851 -8.13 -38.93 5.97
N GLU A 852 -8.31 -37.94 6.85
CA GLU A 852 -9.57 -37.18 6.93
C GLU A 852 -9.86 -36.37 5.65
N LEU A 853 -8.84 -35.73 5.07
CA LEU A 853 -8.97 -34.95 3.84
C LEU A 853 -9.24 -35.85 2.64
N SER A 854 -8.54 -36.99 2.56
CA SER A 854 -8.69 -37.95 1.46
C SER A 854 -10.06 -38.61 1.46
N LEU A 855 -10.56 -39.04 2.63
CA LEU A 855 -11.89 -39.64 2.78
C LEU A 855 -13.01 -38.66 2.45
N GLU A 856 -12.88 -37.40 2.87
CA GLU A 856 -13.88 -36.38 2.55
C GLU A 856 -13.85 -36.01 1.06
N PHE A 857 -12.67 -35.96 0.45
CA PHE A 857 -12.54 -35.72 -0.98
C PHE A 857 -13.11 -36.87 -1.82
N GLU A 858 -12.88 -38.12 -1.41
CA GLU A 858 -13.49 -39.31 -2.02
C GLU A 858 -15.02 -39.28 -1.89
N ARG A 859 -15.53 -38.94 -0.69
CA ARG A 859 -16.97 -38.76 -0.45
C ARG A 859 -17.57 -37.73 -1.41
N MET A 860 -16.92 -36.58 -1.60
CA MET A 860 -17.38 -35.54 -2.51
C MET A 860 -17.36 -35.98 -3.98
N GLN A 861 -16.34 -36.72 -4.43
CA GLN A 861 -16.31 -37.27 -5.78
C GLN A 861 -17.44 -38.28 -6.02
N LEU A 862 -17.70 -39.16 -5.05
CA LEU A 862 -18.79 -40.13 -5.12
C LEU A 862 -20.16 -39.45 -5.18
N LEU A 863 -20.36 -38.36 -4.42
CA LEU A 863 -21.59 -37.56 -4.45
C LEU A 863 -21.80 -36.80 -5.76
N GLU A 864 -20.72 -36.38 -6.43
CA GLU A 864 -20.77 -35.69 -7.72
C GLU A 864 -20.88 -36.65 -8.93
N SER A 865 -20.77 -37.97 -8.72
CA SER A 865 -20.84 -38.97 -9.80
C SER A 865 -22.25 -39.06 -10.42
N GLU A 866 -22.30 -39.27 -11.74
CA GLU A 866 -23.56 -39.49 -12.45
C GLU A 866 -24.18 -40.86 -12.11
N ASP A 867 -23.37 -41.82 -11.65
CA ASP A 867 -23.80 -43.15 -11.25
C ASP A 867 -24.56 -43.12 -9.92
N ALA A 868 -25.75 -43.74 -9.90
CA ALA A 868 -26.60 -43.84 -8.72
C ALA A 868 -26.00 -44.75 -7.64
N GLU A 869 -25.22 -45.78 -8.01
CA GLU A 869 -24.58 -46.66 -7.03
C GLU A 869 -23.40 -45.99 -6.32
N GLU A 870 -22.61 -45.18 -7.04
CA GLU A 870 -21.51 -44.42 -6.46
C GLU A 870 -22.01 -43.30 -5.55
N ARG A 871 -23.08 -42.59 -5.94
CA ARG A 871 -23.72 -41.59 -5.07
C ARG A 871 -24.23 -42.20 -3.77
N LYS A 872 -24.86 -43.37 -3.83
CA LYS A 872 -25.32 -44.06 -2.63
C LYS A 872 -24.16 -44.43 -1.68
N LYS A 873 -23.01 -44.85 -2.23
CA LYS A 873 -21.80 -45.07 -1.42
C LYS A 873 -21.30 -43.79 -0.76
N GLY A 874 -21.32 -42.66 -1.48
CA GLY A 874 -20.98 -41.35 -0.93
C GLY A 874 -21.93 -40.86 0.17
N GLU A 875 -23.23 -41.17 0.07
CA GLU A 875 -24.24 -40.87 1.09
C GLU A 875 -24.08 -41.72 2.36
N GLU A 876 -23.64 -42.98 2.21
CA GLU A 876 -23.40 -43.91 3.34
C GLU A 876 -22.05 -43.64 4.06
N MET A 877 -21.12 -42.91 3.43
CA MET A 877 -19.82 -42.58 4.02
C MET A 877 -19.94 -41.55 5.16
N VAL A 878 -19.57 -41.98 6.37
CA VAL A 878 -19.50 -41.10 7.54
C VAL A 878 -18.11 -40.50 7.68
N THR A 879 -18.02 -39.19 7.52
CA THR A 879 -16.83 -38.34 7.68
C THR A 879 -17.11 -37.16 8.61
N PRO A 880 -16.08 -36.47 9.13
CA PRO A 880 -16.27 -35.23 9.88
C PRO A 880 -17.09 -34.16 9.11
N GLY A 881 -16.95 -34.11 7.77
CA GLY A 881 -17.75 -33.24 6.91
C GLY A 881 -19.22 -33.63 6.84
N SER A 882 -19.54 -34.94 6.77
CA SER A 882 -20.93 -35.43 6.81
C SER A 882 -21.62 -35.18 8.17
N ILE A 883 -20.88 -35.28 9.28
CA ILE A 883 -21.37 -34.95 10.63
C ILE A 883 -21.68 -33.46 10.72
N PHE A 884 -20.81 -32.62 10.14
CA PHE A 884 -21.07 -31.19 10.06
C PHE A 884 -22.27 -30.86 9.15
N ALA A 885 -22.44 -31.55 8.02
CA ALA A 885 -23.58 -31.29 7.11
C ALA A 885 -24.94 -31.67 7.72
N SER A 886 -24.99 -32.68 8.59
CA SER A 886 -26.24 -33.18 9.20
C SER A 886 -26.65 -32.43 10.45
N GLU A 887 -25.70 -31.96 11.25
CA GLU A 887 -25.97 -31.37 12.57
C GLU A 887 -25.36 -29.98 12.77
N GLY A 888 -24.56 -29.52 11.81
CA GLY A 888 -23.91 -28.22 11.81
C GLY A 888 -24.89 -27.10 11.58
N ASP A 889 -24.65 -26.00 12.29
CA ASP A 889 -25.27 -24.70 12.03
C ASP A 889 -24.14 -23.68 11.86
N GLU A 890 -24.40 -22.56 11.18
CA GLU A 890 -23.40 -21.50 10.97
C GLU A 890 -22.89 -20.95 12.31
N SER A 891 -23.70 -21.01 13.36
CA SER A 891 -23.34 -20.64 14.73
C SER A 891 -22.26 -21.53 15.38
N ALA A 892 -21.95 -22.70 14.80
CA ALA A 892 -20.91 -23.61 15.29
C ALA A 892 -19.50 -23.20 14.84
N PHE A 893 -19.39 -22.37 13.78
CA PHE A 893 -18.11 -21.80 13.37
C PHE A 893 -17.63 -20.80 14.41
N LEU A 894 -16.33 -20.81 14.69
CA LEU A 894 -15.71 -19.71 15.41
C LEU A 894 -15.27 -18.68 14.38
N SER A 895 -15.59 -17.40 14.63
CA SER A 895 -15.02 -16.32 13.82
C SER A 895 -13.49 -16.40 13.90
N ALA A 896 -12.84 -16.05 12.79
CA ALA A 896 -11.39 -15.94 12.81
C ALA A 896 -11.02 -14.81 13.78
N SER A 897 -10.35 -15.14 14.88
CA SER A 897 -9.86 -14.14 15.87
C SER A 897 -8.95 -13.08 15.25
N GLU A 898 -8.48 -13.31 14.02
CA GLU A 898 -7.67 -12.41 13.20
C GLU A 898 -8.47 -11.23 12.61
N LEU A 899 -9.81 -11.28 12.64
CA LEU A 899 -10.73 -10.21 12.22
C LEU A 899 -11.12 -9.26 13.37
N GLU A 900 -10.79 -9.59 14.63
CA GLU A 900 -11.16 -8.80 15.80
C GLU A 900 -10.48 -7.40 15.78
N GLY A 901 -11.27 -6.34 15.86
CA GLY A 901 -10.77 -4.95 15.96
C GLY A 901 -10.48 -4.22 14.64
N GLN A 902 -10.89 -4.79 13.50
CA GLN A 902 -10.76 -4.16 12.17
C GLN A 902 -12.10 -3.94 11.46
N GLU A 903 -13.13 -4.71 11.79
CA GLU A 903 -14.48 -4.45 11.30
C GLU A 903 -15.02 -3.12 11.84
N LEU A 904 -15.85 -2.46 11.03
CA LEU A 904 -16.44 -1.17 11.31
C LEU A 904 -17.25 -1.24 12.60
N GLY A 905 -16.66 -0.68 13.66
CA GLY A 905 -17.26 -0.63 14.99
C GLY A 905 -17.16 -1.89 15.85
N HIS A 906 -16.40 -2.91 15.43
CA HIS A 906 -16.11 -4.08 16.26
C HIS A 906 -14.85 -3.86 17.13
N MET A 907 -14.91 -4.25 18.39
CA MET A 907 -13.82 -4.13 19.36
C MET A 907 -13.20 -5.49 19.68
N PRO A 908 -11.87 -5.60 19.90
CA PRO A 908 -11.27 -6.82 20.45
C PRO A 908 -11.81 -7.13 21.85
N GLU A 909 -12.09 -8.40 22.17
CA GLU A 909 -12.47 -8.79 23.53
C GLU A 909 -11.26 -8.69 24.49
N GLN A 910 -11.35 -7.82 25.51
CA GLN A 910 -10.42 -7.57 26.63
C GLN A 910 -8.95 -8.02 26.49
N SER A 911 -8.08 -7.02 26.43
CA SER A 911 -6.61 -7.09 26.47
C SER A 911 -6.04 -7.90 27.65
N SER A 912 -5.48 -9.08 27.39
CA SER A 912 -4.23 -9.42 28.06
C SER A 912 -3.19 -8.39 27.61
N THR A 913 -2.47 -7.79 28.55
CA THR A 913 -1.33 -6.93 28.24
C THR A 913 -0.44 -7.65 27.23
N PRO A 914 -0.25 -7.11 26.01
CA PRO A 914 0.57 -7.77 25.04
C PRO A 914 2.00 -7.82 25.60
N THR A 915 2.59 -9.00 25.64
CA THR A 915 4.05 -9.11 25.71
C THR A 915 4.61 -8.40 24.48
N GLU A 916 5.83 -7.88 24.55
CA GLU A 916 6.48 -7.10 23.48
C GLU A 916 6.47 -7.77 22.09
N ARG A 917 6.07 -9.05 21.98
CA ARG A 917 5.78 -9.77 20.73
C ARG A 917 4.66 -9.15 19.90
N ASP A 918 3.54 -8.70 20.49
CA ASP A 918 2.36 -8.30 19.69
C ASP A 918 2.47 -6.89 19.06
N ALA A 919 3.44 -6.07 19.51
CA ALA A 919 3.66 -4.72 18.97
C ALA A 919 4.66 -4.67 17.80
N ILE A 920 5.32 -5.79 17.50
CA ILE A 920 6.37 -5.89 16.46
C ILE A 920 5.78 -6.35 15.11
N ASP A 921 4.60 -6.99 15.12
CA ASP A 921 4.01 -7.64 13.93
C ASP A 921 3.04 -6.76 13.10
N ASP A 922 2.87 -5.47 13.44
CA ASP A 922 1.98 -4.56 12.69
C ASP A 922 2.62 -3.22 12.29
N PRO A 923 3.64 -3.21 11.41
CA PRO A 923 4.06 -2.00 10.70
C PRO A 923 3.19 -1.68 9.46
N ALA A 924 2.27 -2.57 9.07
CA ALA A 924 1.56 -2.48 7.79
C ALA A 924 0.27 -1.64 7.85
N ALA A 925 -0.49 -1.66 8.96
CA ALA A 925 -1.73 -0.88 9.05
C ALA A 925 -1.51 0.64 9.17
N ALA A 926 -0.33 1.08 9.60
CA ALA A 926 0.02 2.51 9.67
C ALA A 926 0.50 3.09 8.32
N ALA A 927 0.83 2.24 7.33
CA ALA A 927 1.29 2.67 6.01
C ALA A 927 0.15 2.95 5.03
N GLU A 928 -1.09 2.51 5.32
CA GLU A 928 -2.27 2.71 4.47
C GLU A 928 -3.24 3.78 5.01
N SER A 929 -2.70 4.88 5.55
CA SER A 929 -3.47 6.11 5.80
C SER A 929 -3.29 7.09 4.63
N PRO A 930 -4.33 7.80 4.15
CA PRO A 930 -4.20 8.90 3.18
C PRO A 930 -3.47 10.16 3.69
N GLU A 931 -2.72 10.09 4.78
CA GLU A 931 -1.98 11.25 5.29
C GLU A 931 -0.61 11.35 4.63
N GLY A 932 -0.63 12.05 3.49
CA GLY A 932 0.54 12.50 2.75
C GLY A 932 0.28 13.77 1.94
N ILE A 933 -0.57 14.68 2.43
CA ILE A 933 -0.61 16.09 1.99
C ILE A 933 -0.31 16.99 3.18
N VAL A 934 0.70 16.66 3.98
CA VAL A 934 1.49 17.67 4.69
C VAL A 934 2.92 17.17 4.75
N GLY A 935 3.76 17.72 3.89
CA GLY A 935 5.22 17.71 4.02
C GLY A 935 5.99 16.46 3.57
N GLY A 936 6.56 16.56 2.37
CA GLY A 936 7.87 15.99 2.05
C GLY A 936 8.03 14.47 1.97
N SER A 937 7.67 13.88 0.82
CA SER A 937 8.52 12.97 0.02
C SER A 937 7.68 12.11 -0.96
N VAL A 938 7.44 12.61 -2.18
CA VAL A 938 6.83 11.82 -3.28
C VAL A 938 7.92 11.04 -4.04
N LEU A 939 8.90 10.50 -3.32
CA LEU A 939 10.08 9.89 -3.94
C LEU A 939 10.12 8.37 -3.80
N ASP A 940 9.68 7.72 -4.88
CA ASP A 940 9.65 6.29 -5.18
C ASP A 940 8.82 5.38 -4.27
N LYS A 941 7.66 5.00 -4.80
CA LYS A 941 6.92 3.77 -4.48
C LYS A 941 7.59 2.53 -5.11
N ASP A 942 8.88 2.33 -4.83
CA ASP A 942 9.47 0.99 -4.86
C ASP A 942 9.49 0.37 -3.44
N THR A 943 9.03 1.11 -2.42
CA THR A 943 9.10 0.78 -0.99
C THR A 943 7.80 0.28 -0.36
N GLU A 944 6.66 0.27 -1.06
CA GLU A 944 5.48 -0.48 -0.60
C GLU A 944 5.78 -2.00 -0.54
N ALA A 945 6.77 -2.46 -1.32
CA ALA A 945 7.30 -3.82 -1.26
C ALA A 945 8.46 -4.01 -0.26
N LEU A 946 8.87 -2.96 0.47
CA LEU A 946 10.02 -3.01 1.40
C LEU A 946 9.67 -2.60 2.84
N ALA A 947 8.43 -2.16 3.09
CA ALA A 947 7.87 -2.02 4.44
C ALA A 947 7.39 -3.37 5.04
N GLU A 948 7.70 -4.49 4.40
CA GLU A 948 7.29 -5.84 4.84
C GLU A 948 8.41 -6.72 5.39
N GLU A 949 9.66 -6.22 5.53
CA GLU A 949 10.73 -6.99 6.20
C GLU A 949 10.62 -6.89 7.73
N GLY A 950 9.48 -7.32 8.26
CA GLY A 950 9.31 -7.73 9.65
C GLY A 950 9.94 -9.11 9.81
N SER A 951 11.07 -9.16 10.50
CA SER A 951 11.73 -10.42 10.79
C SER A 951 11.02 -11.13 11.95
N GLU A 952 10.16 -12.10 11.66
CA GLU A 952 9.57 -12.98 12.68
C GLU A 952 10.70 -13.83 13.31
N ILE A 953 10.72 -13.86 14.64
CA ILE A 953 11.69 -14.57 15.49
C ILE A 953 11.07 -15.92 15.86
N GLU A 954 11.72 -17.02 15.50
CA GLU A 954 11.63 -18.26 16.27
C GLU A 954 12.65 -18.16 17.40
N ASP A 955 12.22 -18.25 18.66
CA ASP A 955 13.16 -18.53 19.74
C ASP A 955 12.55 -19.46 20.79
N ASP A 956 13.31 -20.53 21.00
CA ASP A 956 13.07 -21.70 21.83
C ASP A 956 13.87 -21.52 23.14
N HIS A 957 13.28 -20.87 24.15
CA HIS A 957 13.90 -20.76 25.46
C HIS A 957 12.89 -20.88 26.62
N LYS A 958 13.11 -21.91 27.46
CA LYS A 958 12.47 -22.10 28.77
C LYS A 958 13.05 -21.09 29.78
N PRO A 959 12.22 -20.40 30.59
CA PRO A 959 12.71 -19.46 31.58
C PRO A 959 13.30 -20.18 32.81
N VAL A 960 14.49 -19.74 33.22
CA VAL A 960 15.11 -20.04 34.52
C VAL A 960 14.42 -19.18 35.58
N GLN A 961 13.89 -19.83 36.63
CA GLN A 961 13.29 -19.16 37.78
C GLN A 961 14.37 -18.75 38.79
N GLU A 962 14.58 -17.45 38.98
CA GLU A 962 15.22 -16.92 40.18
C GLU A 962 14.19 -16.76 41.29
N GLN A 963 14.47 -17.40 42.43
CA GLN A 963 13.68 -17.33 43.65
C GLN A 963 13.89 -15.97 44.32
N VAL A 964 12.82 -15.17 44.43
CA VAL A 964 12.75 -14.07 45.40
C VAL A 964 11.52 -14.28 46.28
N THR A 965 11.79 -14.19 47.57
CA THR A 965 10.98 -14.57 48.72
C THR A 965 9.70 -13.74 48.86
N THR A 966 8.62 -14.46 49.17
CA THR A 966 7.24 -14.00 49.39
C THR A 966 7.09 -13.15 50.65
N THR A 967 6.39 -12.02 50.54
CA THR A 967 5.53 -11.51 51.62
C THR A 967 4.09 -11.37 51.11
N THR A 968 3.17 -11.88 51.92
CA THR A 968 1.76 -12.17 51.68
C THR A 968 0.88 -10.94 51.70
N LYS A 969 0.09 -10.71 50.64
CA LYS A 969 -1.22 -10.03 50.68
C LYS A 969 -2.20 -10.64 49.67
N GLU A 970 -3.46 -10.69 50.09
CA GLU A 970 -4.56 -11.54 49.61
C GLU A 970 -5.01 -11.26 48.16
N LYS A 971 -5.23 -12.32 47.38
CA LYS A 971 -5.83 -12.28 46.05
C LYS A 971 -7.37 -12.36 46.15
N GLN A 972 -8.07 -11.29 45.81
CA GLN A 972 -9.44 -11.38 45.32
C GLN A 972 -9.44 -11.99 43.91
N ALA A 973 -10.20 -13.06 43.72
CA ALA A 973 -10.30 -13.79 42.46
C ALA A 973 -11.15 -13.01 41.44
N SER A 974 -10.52 -12.43 40.42
CA SER A 974 -11.22 -12.02 39.19
C SER A 974 -11.46 -13.25 38.32
N LYS A 975 -12.73 -13.51 37.97
CA LYS A 975 -13.13 -14.59 37.04
C LYS A 975 -12.65 -14.24 35.64
N SER A 976 -11.56 -14.86 35.16
CA SER A 976 -11.23 -14.83 33.73
C SER A 976 -12.27 -15.67 32.95
N LYS A 977 -12.88 -15.07 31.92
CA LYS A 977 -13.74 -15.82 30.99
C LYS A 977 -12.88 -16.83 30.23
N LYS A 978 -13.34 -18.09 30.14
CA LYS A 978 -12.67 -19.18 29.42
C LYS A 978 -12.72 -18.90 27.91
N HIS A 979 -11.58 -18.79 27.24
CA HIS A 979 -11.54 -18.83 25.77
C HIS A 979 -12.15 -20.15 25.26
N ALA A 980 -13.00 -20.06 24.23
CA ALA A 980 -13.61 -21.22 23.59
C ALA A 980 -12.53 -22.13 23.00
N ARG A 981 -12.61 -23.43 23.29
CA ARG A 981 -11.67 -24.42 22.76
C ARG A 981 -11.99 -24.69 21.30
N LYS A 982 -10.97 -24.78 20.44
CA LYS A 982 -11.12 -24.89 18.97
C LYS A 982 -10.84 -26.31 18.49
N ILE A 983 -11.53 -26.75 17.43
CA ILE A 983 -11.18 -27.94 16.62
C ILE A 983 -11.16 -27.56 15.13
N HIS A 984 -10.40 -28.28 14.32
CA HIS A 984 -10.30 -28.03 12.87
C HIS A 984 -10.93 -29.16 12.07
N VAL A 985 -11.66 -28.84 11.01
CA VAL A 985 -12.43 -29.81 10.20
C VAL A 985 -12.32 -29.45 8.71
N TRP A 986 -12.06 -30.43 7.85
CA TRP A 986 -12.10 -30.23 6.40
C TRP A 986 -13.55 -30.23 5.91
N LEU A 987 -13.96 -29.15 5.25
CA LEU A 987 -15.31 -28.97 4.71
C LEU A 987 -15.24 -28.54 3.23
N PRO A 988 -16.23 -28.93 2.41
CA PRO A 988 -16.32 -28.46 1.03
C PRO A 988 -16.43 -26.93 0.99
N MET A 989 -15.82 -26.33 -0.02
CA MET A 989 -15.87 -24.88 -0.22
C MET A 989 -17.30 -24.45 -0.54
N THR A 990 -17.90 -23.78 0.43
CA THR A 990 -19.18 -23.09 0.32
C THR A 990 -18.96 -21.66 0.79
N PHE A 991 -19.81 -20.72 0.35
CA PHE A 991 -19.76 -19.33 0.78
C PHE A 991 -21.10 -18.94 1.42
N PRO A 992 -21.08 -18.20 2.54
CA PRO A 992 -22.29 -17.77 3.23
C PRO A 992 -23.17 -16.93 2.31
N GLU A 993 -24.48 -16.91 2.59
CA GLU A 993 -25.43 -16.04 1.90
C GLU A 993 -25.02 -14.56 2.05
N VAL A 994 -25.30 -13.75 1.03
CA VAL A 994 -25.02 -12.32 1.08
C VAL A 994 -25.91 -11.68 2.15
N PRO A 995 -25.39 -10.79 3.01
CA PRO A 995 -26.20 -10.05 3.96
C PRO A 995 -27.36 -9.32 3.27
N ALA A 996 -28.53 -9.28 3.92
CA ALA A 996 -29.69 -8.60 3.35
C ALA A 996 -29.39 -7.11 3.15
N LYS A 997 -29.55 -6.64 1.90
CA LYS A 997 -29.39 -5.24 1.55
C LYS A 997 -30.47 -4.41 2.26
N GLY A 998 -30.07 -3.31 2.88
CA GLY A 998 -30.98 -2.37 3.55
C GLY A 998 -31.90 -1.64 2.57
N ALA A 999 -32.71 -0.71 3.11
CA ALA A 999 -33.80 -0.07 2.38
C ALA A 999 -33.37 1.10 1.46
N PHE A 1000 -32.10 1.54 1.51
CA PHE A 1000 -31.66 2.69 0.73
C PHE A 1000 -31.66 2.39 -0.78
N ASN A 1001 -32.25 3.30 -1.57
CA ASN A 1001 -32.28 3.23 -3.01
C ASN A 1001 -31.17 4.11 -3.62
N VAL A 1002 -30.20 3.46 -4.27
CA VAL A 1002 -29.04 4.13 -4.90
C VAL A 1002 -29.46 5.23 -5.91
N LYS A 1003 -30.62 5.10 -6.55
CA LYS A 1003 -31.12 6.10 -7.52
C LYS A 1003 -31.39 7.47 -6.90
N ASP A 1004 -31.60 7.55 -5.60
CA ASP A 1004 -31.85 8.82 -4.90
C ASP A 1004 -30.61 9.74 -4.96
N THR A 1005 -29.42 9.15 -5.17
CA THR A 1005 -28.14 9.85 -5.40
C THR A 1005 -28.17 10.78 -6.62
N LEU A 1006 -29.01 10.51 -7.63
CA LEU A 1006 -29.14 11.38 -8.80
C LEU A 1006 -29.58 12.80 -8.43
N ALA A 1007 -30.39 12.94 -7.39
CA ALA A 1007 -30.89 14.22 -6.90
C ALA A 1007 -29.93 14.92 -5.92
N SER A 1008 -28.90 14.23 -5.42
CA SER A 1008 -27.99 14.79 -4.41
C SER A 1008 -26.99 15.77 -5.03
N LYS A 1009 -27.15 17.06 -4.71
CA LYS A 1009 -26.21 18.13 -5.14
C LYS A 1009 -24.87 18.11 -4.41
N TYR A 1010 -24.82 17.45 -3.25
CA TYR A 1010 -23.68 17.43 -2.33
C TYR A 1010 -22.93 16.09 -2.34
N PHE A 1011 -23.27 15.18 -3.25
CA PHE A 1011 -22.61 13.88 -3.38
C PHE A 1011 -21.09 14.03 -3.63
N PHE A 1012 -20.74 14.90 -4.58
CA PHE A 1012 -19.39 15.42 -4.85
C PHE A 1012 -19.51 16.95 -4.93
N HIS A 1013 -18.71 17.71 -4.18
CA HIS A 1013 -18.93 19.15 -4.01
C HIS A 1013 -17.70 19.99 -3.67
#